data_AF-A0A9D9LU72-F1
#
_entry.id   AF-A0A9D9LU72-F1
#
_cell.length_a   1.000
_cell.length_b   1.000
_cell.length_c   1.000
_cell.angle_alpha   90.00
_cell.angle_beta   90.00
_cell.angle_gamma   90.00
#
_symmetry.space_group_name_H-M   'P 1'
#
loop_
_entity.id
_entity.type
_entity.pdbx_description
1 polymer ?
#
loop_
_entity_poly.entity_id
_entity_poly.type
_entity_poly.pdbx_seq_one_letter_code
_entity_poly.pdbx_strand_id
1 'polypeptide(L)'
;MKNYHPLLKGLAALTAATIMLTSCVEEIDQSNRYTFLGETVGSFLENHDEVYSDFNYVLNRSGVMSLLKAYGTYTCFAPTNEALKRFLIEQDSIYQASLLPDSKKIIWTGITSPNLEDLSDSMCTVISNSHVLPATILTTEMEGDVLPARNLNDRYLTMTYGVDDKLQSVLYVNGSEIISSDEEVENGVIHTVSKVLNPSTNTVPTQIKDMPFLSIFSEAMEMTGLEDKMQLYRDESYTDGDKFADKADMGGNSMPYPPSRYYGYTAFCEPDYVFQSMGIFNIDDLYKQCKLWYPEATDPDFKHENNALNKFMAYHLLNYHLLYTRLVFYKMKATVGGISYNSEVHYHTNADRSEYYETMQGTMLKIMIPRSSKVIGYDEDGTERQVKNCIFLNYSHEAVNIADPFHTTVGRKSIPVGVRILDPEEVGNNPERYPNFNQEALNGSIHLIDRPLVYDEDVMAGFVLNGIIRINYDAMVPELTNNHIRWYDGTAGYSMPNGKGFYIPNGYSEHVKFYSEDTRLSYYAPYDGYDENNGDFCICRGEFDFAYRLPRVPKGTYEIRVSWISEPERGIMQFYIDNEITGIPVDARIYATDPRIGYVDDSATEDNGVANDKAMKNRGYLKLPISYKRVVNGGGPARAYNHGLRFVLTTKYLTDDVHWIRIKNVNENEGSYFNHDYVELVPISWLRREDLTIEEKRQ
;
A
#
# COMPACT_ATOMS: atom_id res chain seq x y z
N MET A 1 1.11 51.26 76.81
CA MET A 1 1.31 50.41 78.00
C MET A 1 2.14 49.22 77.57
N LYS A 2 3.34 49.07 78.17
CA LYS A 2 4.13 47.86 78.44
C LYS A 2 4.39 46.90 77.25
N ASN A 3 5.62 46.48 76.91
CA ASN A 3 6.92 46.54 77.59
C ASN A 3 8.02 46.02 76.61
N TYR A 4 9.16 46.73 76.59
CA TYR A 4 10.58 46.33 76.40
C TYR A 4 10.99 45.30 75.29
N HIS A 5 11.73 45.66 74.21
CA HIS A 5 13.17 46.02 74.05
C HIS A 5 14.15 44.80 74.03
N PRO A 6 15.34 44.85 73.37
CA PRO A 6 15.67 45.12 71.95
C PRO A 6 16.93 44.33 71.45
N LEU A 7 17.55 44.80 70.35
CA LEU A 7 18.95 44.62 69.90
C LEU A 7 19.19 43.70 68.68
N LEU A 8 18.58 44.08 67.56
CA LEU A 8 19.25 44.05 66.26
C LEU A 8 19.66 45.49 65.90
N LYS A 9 20.95 45.82 66.00
CA LYS A 9 21.61 46.93 65.27
C LYS A 9 23.09 46.60 65.09
N GLY A 10 23.44 46.21 63.88
CA GLY A 10 24.82 46.12 63.39
C GLY A 10 24.85 46.57 61.95
N LEU A 11 24.68 47.88 61.76
CA LEU A 11 25.00 48.70 60.58
C LEU A 11 24.64 48.17 59.18
N ALA A 12 23.59 48.77 58.62
CA ALA A 12 23.58 49.16 57.23
C ALA A 12 24.57 50.30 57.01
N ALA A 13 25.47 50.17 56.02
CA ALA A 13 25.93 51.29 55.20
C ALA A 13 26.80 50.78 54.02
N LEU A 14 26.36 51.17 52.83
CA LEU A 14 27.14 51.33 51.58
C LEU A 14 27.53 50.03 50.83
N THR A 15 26.72 49.64 49.83
CA THR A 15 26.74 50.07 48.41
C THR A 15 27.74 49.29 47.53
N ALA A 16 27.15 48.52 46.63
CA ALA A 16 27.53 48.31 45.23
C ALA A 16 28.95 47.82 44.88
N ALA A 17 28.95 46.73 44.10
CA ALA A 17 29.98 46.29 43.16
C ALA A 17 31.25 45.67 43.76
N THR A 18 31.21 44.35 43.98
CA THR A 18 32.24 43.47 43.41
C THR A 18 31.62 42.10 43.13
N ILE A 19 31.27 41.86 41.86
CA ILE A 19 31.05 40.52 41.32
C ILE A 19 32.44 39.86 41.33
N MET A 20 32.69 38.96 42.28
CA MET A 20 33.81 38.03 42.20
C MET A 20 33.25 36.70 41.72
N LEU A 21 33.70 36.32 40.52
CA LEU A 21 33.53 35.03 39.88
C LEU A 21 33.96 33.91 40.84
N THR A 22 33.00 33.20 41.45
CA THR A 22 33.23 31.83 41.89
C THR A 22 32.80 30.93 40.75
N SER A 23 33.78 30.45 39.98
CA SER A 23 33.54 29.37 39.03
C SER A 23 33.13 28.14 39.84
N CYS A 24 31.84 27.85 39.88
CA CYS A 24 31.43 26.49 40.16
C CYS A 24 31.85 25.70 38.92
N VAL A 25 32.98 25.01 39.01
CA VAL A 25 33.21 23.89 38.11
C VAL A 25 32.13 22.90 38.48
N GLU A 26 31.09 22.77 37.66
CA GLU A 26 30.29 21.56 37.68
C GLU A 26 31.25 20.43 37.35
N GLU A 27 31.59 19.61 38.35
CA GLU A 27 32.05 18.26 38.07
C GLU A 27 30.84 17.52 37.49
N ILE A 28 30.71 17.59 36.17
CA ILE A 28 29.76 16.79 35.42
C ILE A 28 30.16 15.34 35.65
N ASP A 29 29.35 14.61 36.40
CA ASP A 29 29.45 13.17 36.55
C ASP A 29 29.34 12.52 35.17
N GLN A 30 30.49 12.09 34.63
CA GLN A 30 30.57 11.42 33.33
C GLN A 30 30.07 9.97 33.37
N SER A 31 29.70 9.42 34.53
CA SER A 31 29.30 8.01 34.67
C SER A 31 27.95 7.68 34.03
N ASN A 32 27.13 8.68 33.69
CA ASN A 32 25.84 8.50 33.01
C ASN A 32 25.88 8.74 31.50
N ARG A 33 27.07 8.93 30.89
CA ARG A 33 27.23 8.77 29.45
C ARG A 33 27.61 7.32 29.20
N TYR A 34 26.61 6.47 29.02
CA TYR A 34 26.81 5.30 28.18
C TYR A 34 27.14 5.87 26.79
N THR A 35 28.41 5.94 26.45
CA THR A 35 28.87 6.01 25.07
C THR A 35 28.97 4.58 24.60
N PHE A 36 28.57 4.29 23.36
CA PHE A 36 28.79 2.98 22.76
C PHE A 36 30.23 2.52 23.05
N LEU A 37 30.39 1.28 23.52
CA LEU A 37 31.72 0.72 23.79
C LEU A 37 32.35 0.22 22.48
N GLY A 38 31.53 -0.22 21.52
CA GLY A 38 31.91 -0.52 20.14
C GLY A 38 31.63 0.61 19.15
N GLU A 39 31.87 0.31 17.88
CA GLU A 39 31.60 1.22 16.78
C GLU A 39 30.08 1.33 16.53
N THR A 40 29.63 2.54 16.21
CA THR A 40 28.34 2.82 15.57
C THR A 40 28.46 2.74 14.05
N VAL A 41 27.34 2.72 13.32
CA VAL A 41 27.32 2.84 11.86
C VAL A 41 28.12 4.06 11.41
N GLY A 42 27.85 5.24 11.99
CA GLY A 42 28.54 6.46 11.59
C GLY A 42 30.05 6.41 11.86
N SER A 43 30.47 5.90 13.01
CA SER A 43 31.91 5.77 13.31
C SER A 43 32.61 4.68 12.50
N PHE A 44 31.93 3.59 12.18
CA PHE A 44 32.46 2.53 11.32
C PHE A 44 32.77 3.07 9.93
N LEU A 45 31.86 3.85 9.34
CA LEU A 45 32.07 4.47 8.03
C LEU A 45 33.25 5.44 8.05
N GLU A 46 33.40 6.26 9.10
CA GLU A 46 34.53 7.19 9.26
C GLU A 46 35.87 6.47 9.48
N ASN A 47 35.87 5.35 10.18
CA ASN A 47 37.08 4.56 10.41
C ASN A 47 37.55 3.80 9.15
N HIS A 48 36.68 3.65 8.14
CA HIS A 48 36.97 3.03 6.84
C HIS A 48 36.90 4.07 5.71
N ASP A 49 37.47 5.25 5.94
CA ASP A 49 37.49 6.37 5.00
C ASP A 49 38.10 5.99 3.64
N GLU A 50 39.03 5.03 3.58
CA GLU A 50 39.59 4.53 2.32
C GLU A 50 38.53 3.95 1.37
N VAL A 51 37.40 3.48 1.92
CA VAL A 51 36.25 2.95 1.18
C VAL A 51 35.10 3.96 1.09
N TYR A 52 34.88 4.76 2.14
CA TYR A 52 33.65 5.55 2.31
C TYR A 52 33.82 7.07 2.44
N SER A 53 35.03 7.62 2.29
CA SER A 53 35.29 9.07 2.46
C SER A 53 34.29 9.98 1.71
N ASP A 54 33.94 9.63 0.48
CA ASP A 54 33.03 10.42 -0.34
C ASP A 54 31.59 10.33 0.18
N PHE A 55 31.18 9.15 0.67
CA PHE A 55 29.87 8.98 1.28
C PHE A 55 29.78 9.66 2.66
N ASN A 56 30.87 9.63 3.44
CA ASN A 56 30.99 10.38 4.70
C ASN A 56 30.83 11.89 4.47
N TYR A 57 31.39 12.42 3.38
CA TYR A 57 31.18 13.82 2.98
C TYR A 57 29.70 14.12 2.74
N VAL A 58 29.00 13.25 2.00
CA VAL A 58 27.55 13.39 1.72
C VAL A 58 26.71 13.31 3.00
N LEU A 59 26.96 12.31 3.85
CA LEU A 59 26.26 12.10 5.13
C LEU A 59 26.45 13.27 6.11
N ASN A 60 27.63 13.88 6.12
CA ASN A 60 27.90 15.04 6.98
C ASN A 60 27.14 16.28 6.51
N ARG A 61 27.08 16.53 5.19
CA ARG A 61 26.35 17.67 4.62
C ARG A 61 24.84 17.54 4.75
N SER A 62 24.29 16.33 4.68
CA SER A 62 22.87 16.09 4.91
C SER A 62 22.46 16.12 6.39
N GLY A 63 23.43 16.04 7.31
CA GLY A 63 23.20 15.88 8.75
C GLY A 63 22.90 14.44 9.19
N VAL A 64 22.75 13.49 8.26
CA VAL A 64 22.43 12.08 8.56
C VAL A 64 23.60 11.38 9.27
N MET A 65 24.85 11.82 9.09
CA MET A 65 25.99 11.28 9.85
C MET A 65 25.78 11.39 11.37
N SER A 66 25.22 12.50 11.84
CA SER A 66 24.94 12.68 13.27
C SER A 66 23.87 11.71 13.77
N LEU A 67 22.89 11.38 12.93
CA LEU A 67 21.87 10.37 13.22
C LEU A 67 22.49 8.97 13.35
N LEU A 68 23.39 8.60 12.43
CA LEU A 68 24.06 7.30 12.40
C LEU A 68 25.06 7.09 13.54
N LYS A 69 25.47 8.15 14.24
CA LYS A 69 26.27 8.09 15.47
C LYS A 69 25.43 8.08 16.74
N ALA A 70 24.16 8.46 16.64
CA ALA A 70 23.25 8.53 17.77
C ALA A 70 22.64 7.15 18.09
N TYR A 71 22.00 7.08 19.25
CA TYR A 71 21.18 5.93 19.64
C TYR A 71 20.05 5.69 18.64
N GLY A 72 19.91 4.43 18.21
CA GLY A 72 18.94 3.98 17.21
C GLY A 72 19.30 2.59 16.70
N THR A 73 18.54 2.11 15.72
CA THR A 73 18.82 0.88 14.96
C THR A 73 18.76 1.23 13.49
N TYR A 74 19.85 1.00 12.75
CA TYR A 74 19.96 1.40 11.36
C TYR A 74 20.46 0.26 10.47
N THR A 75 20.01 0.26 9.21
CA THR A 75 20.65 -0.47 8.12
C THR A 75 21.19 0.57 7.16
N CYS A 76 22.49 0.57 6.93
CA CYS A 76 23.15 1.48 6.02
C CYS A 76 23.69 0.72 4.81
N PHE A 77 23.09 0.93 3.65
CA PHE A 77 23.63 0.50 2.37
C PHE A 77 24.72 1.48 1.96
N ALA A 78 25.98 1.25 2.31
CA ALA A 78 27.05 2.21 2.09
C ALA A 78 27.68 2.05 0.68
N PRO A 79 27.58 3.04 -0.23
CA PRO A 79 28.27 2.99 -1.50
C PRO A 79 29.76 3.25 -1.30
N THR A 80 30.59 2.58 -2.10
CA THR A 80 32.03 2.87 -2.14
C THR A 80 32.32 4.23 -2.78
N ASN A 81 33.51 4.79 -2.52
CA ASN A 81 34.02 5.98 -3.20
C ASN A 81 33.92 5.86 -4.74
N GLU A 82 34.30 4.70 -5.29
CA GLU A 82 34.19 4.44 -6.73
C GLU A 82 32.74 4.41 -7.22
N ALA A 83 31.81 3.87 -6.43
CA ALA A 83 30.39 3.87 -6.77
C ALA A 83 29.83 5.30 -6.83
N LEU A 84 30.14 6.14 -5.84
CA LEU A 84 29.67 7.53 -5.79
C LEU A 84 30.26 8.37 -6.92
N LYS A 85 31.55 8.21 -7.21
CA LYS A 85 32.21 8.89 -8.32
C LYS A 85 31.62 8.52 -9.68
N ARG A 86 31.38 7.23 -9.93
CA ARG A 86 30.72 6.77 -11.17
C ARG A 86 29.34 7.37 -11.31
N PHE A 87 28.55 7.34 -10.22
CA PHE A 87 27.23 7.95 -10.20
C PHE A 87 27.26 9.43 -10.57
N LEU A 88 28.16 10.24 -9.98
CA LEU A 88 28.27 11.67 -10.31
C LEU A 88 28.63 11.89 -11.79
N ILE A 89 29.54 11.09 -12.35
CA ILE A 89 29.94 11.17 -13.76
C ILE A 89 28.77 10.80 -14.68
N GLU A 90 28.03 9.74 -14.36
CA GLU A 90 26.87 9.29 -15.13
C GLU A 90 25.76 10.36 -15.12
N GLN A 91 25.44 10.92 -13.95
CA GLN A 91 24.40 11.94 -13.82
C GLN A 91 24.78 13.27 -14.48
N ASP A 92 26.05 13.70 -14.39
CA ASP A 92 26.54 14.85 -15.14
C ASP A 92 26.47 14.59 -16.65
N SER A 93 26.90 13.40 -17.11
CA SER A 93 26.82 13.05 -18.54
C SER A 93 25.40 13.11 -19.09
N ILE A 94 24.41 12.63 -18.31
CA ILE A 94 22.98 12.75 -18.63
C ILE A 94 22.55 14.22 -18.68
N TYR A 95 22.93 15.02 -17.69
CA TYR A 95 22.61 16.45 -17.64
C TYR A 95 23.20 17.20 -18.84
N GLN A 96 24.49 17.03 -19.14
CA GLN A 96 25.16 17.69 -20.27
C GLN A 96 24.55 17.26 -21.61
N ALA A 97 24.21 15.98 -21.78
CA ALA A 97 23.54 15.50 -22.99
C ALA A 97 22.17 16.18 -23.19
N SER A 98 21.47 16.52 -22.11
CA SER A 98 20.19 17.24 -22.14
C SER A 98 20.29 18.73 -22.43
N LEU A 99 21.51 19.29 -22.54
CA LEU A 99 21.75 20.68 -22.92
C LEU A 99 22.06 20.84 -24.42
N LEU A 100 22.15 19.74 -25.17
CA LEU A 100 22.44 19.78 -26.61
C LEU A 100 21.29 20.46 -27.38
N PRO A 101 21.57 21.22 -28.46
CA PRO A 101 20.55 22.01 -29.18
C PRO A 101 19.36 21.21 -29.71
N ASP A 102 19.55 19.92 -30.00
CA ASP A 102 18.53 19.03 -30.55
C ASP A 102 17.73 18.28 -29.45
N SER A 103 18.10 18.46 -28.17
CA SER A 103 17.38 17.86 -27.04
C SER A 103 16.09 18.64 -26.76
N LYS A 104 14.95 17.93 -26.71
CA LYS A 104 13.62 18.54 -26.57
C LYS A 104 13.30 19.01 -25.14
N LYS A 105 14.11 18.64 -24.14
CA LYS A 105 13.89 18.95 -22.72
C LYS A 105 15.21 18.82 -21.94
N ILE A 106 15.47 19.75 -21.02
CA ILE A 106 16.55 19.65 -20.03
C ILE A 106 16.17 18.57 -19.02
N ILE A 107 17.05 17.60 -18.79
CA ILE A 107 16.87 16.54 -17.79
C ILE A 107 17.51 17.03 -16.51
N TRP A 108 16.70 17.35 -15.51
CA TRP A 108 17.22 17.73 -14.19
C TRP A 108 17.52 16.48 -13.37
N THR A 109 18.81 16.14 -13.25
CA THR A 109 19.29 15.04 -12.42
C THR A 109 19.58 15.46 -10.97
N GLY A 110 19.50 16.77 -10.67
CA GLY A 110 20.00 17.34 -9.41
C GLY A 110 21.52 17.46 -9.32
N ILE A 111 22.25 16.93 -10.32
CA ILE A 111 23.71 16.85 -10.38
C ILE A 111 24.17 17.47 -11.70
N THR A 112 24.76 18.66 -11.62
CA THR A 112 25.18 19.44 -12.80
C THR A 112 26.69 19.45 -13.02
N SER A 113 27.42 18.66 -12.25
CA SER A 113 28.87 18.57 -12.22
C SER A 113 29.27 17.20 -11.68
N PRO A 114 30.35 16.59 -12.19
CA PRO A 114 30.86 15.32 -11.68
C PRO A 114 31.64 15.50 -10.37
N ASN A 115 31.85 16.72 -9.89
CA ASN A 115 32.60 16.99 -8.65
C ASN A 115 31.69 16.83 -7.42
N LEU A 116 32.18 16.09 -6.43
CA LEU A 116 31.48 15.85 -5.17
C LEU A 116 31.12 17.14 -4.41
N GLU A 117 32.01 18.13 -4.42
CA GLU A 117 31.84 19.40 -3.71
C GLU A 117 30.69 20.24 -4.27
N ASP A 118 30.36 20.05 -5.56
CA ASP A 118 29.31 20.78 -6.26
C ASP A 118 27.91 20.23 -5.97
N LEU A 119 27.78 19.13 -5.21
CA LEU A 119 26.49 18.63 -4.75
C LEU A 119 25.78 19.68 -3.88
N SER A 120 24.49 19.88 -4.15
CA SER A 120 23.63 20.68 -3.27
C SER A 120 23.31 19.92 -1.98
N ASP A 121 23.07 20.63 -0.88
CA ASP A 121 22.70 20.00 0.40
C ASP A 121 21.40 19.17 0.26
N SER A 122 20.45 19.64 -0.55
CA SER A 122 19.22 18.89 -0.85
C SER A 122 19.53 17.55 -1.51
N MET A 123 20.49 17.49 -2.44
CA MET A 123 20.89 16.22 -3.06
C MET A 123 21.66 15.35 -2.09
N CYS A 124 22.49 15.93 -1.24
CA CYS A 124 23.13 15.18 -0.16
C CYS A 124 22.09 14.51 0.73
N THR A 125 21.03 15.22 1.12
CA THR A 125 19.90 14.66 1.89
C THR A 125 19.20 13.54 1.13
N VAL A 126 18.88 13.73 -0.15
CA VAL A 126 18.23 12.68 -0.96
C VAL A 126 19.11 11.42 -1.04
N ILE A 127 20.40 11.57 -1.32
CA ILE A 127 21.34 10.45 -1.39
C ILE A 127 21.43 9.76 -0.02
N SER A 128 21.77 10.50 1.05
CA SER A 128 21.88 9.93 2.40
C SER A 128 20.62 9.17 2.82
N ASN A 129 19.46 9.79 2.63
CA ASN A 129 18.19 9.20 3.05
C ASN A 129 17.81 7.96 2.23
N SER A 130 18.35 7.80 1.04
CA SER A 130 18.06 6.62 0.20
C SER A 130 18.82 5.37 0.63
N HIS A 131 19.93 5.55 1.35
CA HIS A 131 20.84 4.49 1.75
C HIS A 131 20.64 4.03 3.20
N VAL A 132 19.81 4.74 3.98
CA VAL A 132 19.63 4.47 5.41
C VAL A 132 18.19 4.05 5.68
N LEU A 133 18.00 2.92 6.37
CA LEU A 133 16.71 2.45 6.89
C LEU A 133 16.74 2.51 8.42
N PRO A 134 15.65 2.90 9.10
CA PRO A 134 15.58 2.99 10.55
C PRO A 134 15.22 1.64 11.20
N ALA A 135 15.88 0.56 10.78
CA ALA A 135 15.76 -0.80 11.31
C ALA A 135 17.07 -1.56 11.04
N THR A 136 17.41 -2.55 11.87
CA THR A 136 18.50 -3.49 11.56
C THR A 136 17.94 -4.64 10.72
N ILE A 137 18.49 -4.86 9.53
CA ILE A 137 18.07 -5.90 8.59
C ILE A 137 19.32 -6.62 8.09
N LEU A 138 19.50 -7.86 8.55
CA LEU A 138 20.55 -8.76 8.07
C LEU A 138 20.12 -9.40 6.74
N THR A 139 21.08 -9.89 5.95
CA THR A 139 20.77 -10.60 4.70
C THR A 139 19.90 -11.84 4.90
N THR A 140 19.94 -12.44 6.09
CA THR A 140 19.07 -13.55 6.51
C THR A 140 17.61 -13.13 6.70
N GLU A 141 17.34 -11.85 6.89
CA GLU A 141 16.00 -11.27 7.01
C GLU A 141 15.54 -10.61 5.69
N MET A 142 16.44 -10.53 4.70
CA MET A 142 16.14 -10.05 3.35
C MET A 142 15.49 -11.19 2.54
N GLU A 143 14.21 -11.42 2.81
CA GLU A 143 13.35 -12.35 2.08
C GLU A 143 12.29 -11.61 1.23
N GLY A 144 12.03 -12.09 0.01
CA GLY A 144 11.02 -11.54 -0.90
C GLY A 144 11.56 -10.47 -1.86
N ASP A 145 10.66 -9.67 -2.44
CA ASP A 145 11.01 -8.72 -3.50
C ASP A 145 11.29 -7.29 -2.98
N VAL A 146 11.09 -7.03 -1.67
CA VAL A 146 11.15 -5.69 -1.06
C VAL A 146 11.61 -5.79 0.40
N LEU A 147 12.50 -4.88 0.83
CA LEU A 147 12.92 -4.79 2.23
C LEU A 147 11.75 -4.42 3.18
N PRO A 148 11.72 -4.94 4.41
CA PRO A 148 10.62 -4.70 5.35
C PRO A 148 10.54 -3.24 5.84
N ALA A 149 11.68 -2.54 5.92
CA ALA A 149 11.72 -1.13 6.33
C ALA A 149 11.89 -0.19 5.13
N ARG A 150 11.32 1.01 5.27
CA ARG A 150 11.51 2.11 4.31
C ARG A 150 12.82 2.82 4.62
N ASN A 151 13.46 3.35 3.59
CA ASN A 151 14.56 4.26 3.78
C ASN A 151 14.06 5.61 4.36
N LEU A 152 14.97 6.51 4.73
CA LEU A 152 14.62 7.82 5.29
C LEU A 152 13.92 8.76 4.29
N ASN A 153 13.84 8.39 3.00
CA ASN A 153 13.00 9.06 2.00
C ASN A 153 11.57 8.49 1.93
N ASP A 154 11.16 7.69 2.93
CA ASP A 154 9.87 6.99 2.96
C ASP A 154 9.65 6.03 1.79
N ARG A 155 10.73 5.52 1.17
CA ARG A 155 10.66 4.58 0.04
C ARG A 155 11.10 3.18 0.43
N TYR A 156 10.42 2.20 -0.15
CA TYR A 156 10.89 0.82 -0.12
C TYR A 156 12.11 0.65 -1.04
N LEU A 157 13.01 -0.23 -0.65
CA LEU A 157 14.05 -0.71 -1.55
C LEU A 157 13.66 -2.11 -2.03
N THR A 158 13.68 -2.31 -3.34
CA THR A 158 13.40 -3.59 -3.98
C THR A 158 14.62 -4.49 -3.91
N MET A 159 14.38 -5.79 -3.76
CA MET A 159 15.41 -6.82 -3.77
C MET A 159 15.28 -7.69 -5.02
N THR A 160 16.40 -8.04 -5.62
CA THR A 160 16.47 -9.06 -6.68
C THR A 160 17.66 -9.98 -6.44
N TYR A 161 17.57 -11.21 -6.92
CA TYR A 161 18.62 -12.21 -6.77
C TYR A 161 19.22 -12.51 -8.14
N GLY A 162 20.54 -12.60 -8.20
CA GLY A 162 21.28 -12.98 -9.40
C GLY A 162 22.34 -14.01 -9.09
N VAL A 163 23.13 -14.34 -10.10
CA VAL A 163 24.25 -15.27 -9.99
C VAL A 163 25.48 -14.61 -10.60
N ASP A 164 26.59 -14.57 -9.88
CA ASP A 164 27.85 -14.03 -10.40
C ASP A 164 28.54 -14.98 -11.40
N ASP A 165 29.63 -14.50 -12.00
CA ASP A 165 30.48 -15.28 -12.92
C ASP A 165 31.06 -16.56 -12.28
N LYS A 166 31.01 -16.70 -10.95
CA LYS A 166 31.49 -17.84 -10.17
C LYS A 166 30.35 -18.75 -9.70
N LEU A 167 29.13 -18.55 -10.22
CA LEU A 167 27.94 -19.30 -9.87
C LEU A 167 27.52 -19.16 -8.39
N GLN A 168 27.87 -18.05 -7.74
CA GLN A 168 27.43 -17.71 -6.39
C GLN A 168 26.18 -16.83 -6.46
N SER A 169 25.25 -17.04 -5.52
CA SER A 169 24.08 -16.18 -5.37
C SER A 169 24.50 -14.78 -4.95
N VAL A 170 23.98 -13.76 -5.64
CA VAL A 170 24.23 -12.35 -5.36
C VAL A 170 22.90 -11.66 -5.07
N LEU A 171 22.87 -10.85 -4.00
CA LEU A 171 21.73 -10.04 -3.64
C LEU A 171 21.91 -8.61 -4.15
N TYR A 172 20.87 -8.10 -4.80
CA TYR A 172 20.81 -6.73 -5.29
C TYR A 172 19.71 -5.96 -4.54
N VAL A 173 20.00 -4.73 -4.16
CA VAL A 173 19.05 -3.78 -3.57
C VAL A 173 18.94 -2.57 -4.49
N ASN A 174 17.73 -2.26 -4.97
CA ASN A 174 17.47 -1.27 -6.02
C ASN A 174 18.43 -1.41 -7.24
N GLY A 175 18.68 -2.65 -7.68
CA GLY A 175 19.59 -2.94 -8.80
C GLY A 175 21.09 -2.70 -8.52
N SER A 176 21.44 -2.45 -7.26
CA SER A 176 22.82 -2.37 -6.76
C SER A 176 23.19 -3.65 -6.03
N GLU A 177 24.25 -4.33 -6.48
CA GLU A 177 24.80 -5.49 -5.80
C GLU A 177 25.30 -5.13 -4.40
N ILE A 178 24.96 -5.96 -3.40
CA ILE A 178 25.59 -5.96 -2.09
C ILE A 178 26.93 -6.73 -2.22
N ILE A 179 28.04 -6.00 -2.12
CA ILE A 179 29.40 -6.55 -2.31
C ILE A 179 30.07 -6.95 -0.99
N SER A 180 29.62 -6.40 0.13
CA SER A 180 29.94 -6.85 1.50
C SER A 180 28.68 -6.74 2.33
N SER A 181 28.36 -7.74 3.14
CA SER A 181 27.11 -7.78 3.89
C SER A 181 27.33 -8.03 5.37
N ASP A 182 26.32 -7.66 6.16
CA ASP A 182 26.21 -8.01 7.57
C ASP A 182 27.37 -7.51 8.46
N GLU A 183 27.90 -6.33 8.17
CA GLU A 183 28.87 -5.65 9.05
C GLU A 183 28.12 -5.05 10.26
N GLU A 184 27.91 -5.88 11.28
CA GLU A 184 27.17 -5.52 12.49
C GLU A 184 27.95 -4.57 13.41
N VAL A 185 27.25 -3.55 13.90
CA VAL A 185 27.75 -2.50 14.79
C VAL A 185 26.74 -2.22 15.89
N GLU A 186 27.11 -1.44 16.91
CA GLU A 186 26.31 -1.28 18.13
C GLU A 186 24.88 -0.74 17.89
N ASN A 187 24.70 0.09 16.87
CA ASN A 187 23.42 0.72 16.55
C ASN A 187 22.90 0.32 15.16
N GLY A 188 23.33 -0.81 14.60
CA GLY A 188 22.87 -1.23 13.28
C GLY A 188 23.73 -2.23 12.52
N VAL A 189 23.58 -2.23 11.20
CA VAL A 189 24.33 -3.04 10.26
C VAL A 189 24.68 -2.23 9.01
N ILE A 190 25.86 -2.47 8.43
CA ILE A 190 26.29 -1.90 7.16
C ILE A 190 26.31 -2.99 6.10
N HIS A 191 25.78 -2.67 4.91
CA HIS A 191 25.92 -3.47 3.69
C HIS A 191 26.61 -2.59 2.64
N THR A 192 27.79 -2.97 2.18
CA THR A 192 28.50 -2.24 1.13
C THR A 192 27.84 -2.50 -0.22
N VAL A 193 27.53 -1.45 -0.97
CA VAL A 193 26.85 -1.55 -2.26
C VAL A 193 27.71 -1.04 -3.43
N SER A 194 27.54 -1.69 -4.59
CA SER A 194 28.30 -1.41 -5.82
C SER A 194 27.88 -0.13 -6.55
N LYS A 195 26.68 0.38 -6.29
CA LYS A 195 26.11 1.59 -6.89
C LYS A 195 25.44 2.44 -5.83
N VAL A 196 25.34 3.73 -6.10
CA VAL A 196 24.51 4.65 -5.32
C VAL A 196 23.05 4.25 -5.50
N LEU A 197 22.35 4.00 -4.40
CA LEU A 197 20.90 3.83 -4.34
C LEU A 197 20.26 5.19 -4.65
N ASN A 198 20.08 5.47 -5.93
CA ASN A 198 19.41 6.69 -6.38
C ASN A 198 17.91 6.43 -6.46
N PRO A 199 17.08 7.17 -5.70
CA PRO A 199 15.65 7.11 -5.88
C PRO A 199 15.32 7.78 -7.21
N SER A 200 14.55 7.11 -8.08
CA SER A 200 14.00 7.79 -9.25
C SER A 200 13.22 9.03 -8.79
N THR A 201 13.64 10.22 -9.23
CA THR A 201 12.90 11.47 -9.01
C THR A 201 11.81 11.66 -10.06
N ASN A 202 11.74 10.76 -11.04
CA ASN A 202 10.73 10.79 -12.08
C ASN A 202 9.37 10.45 -11.51
N THR A 203 8.35 11.20 -11.92
CA THR A 203 6.94 10.79 -11.76
C THR A 203 6.66 9.58 -12.65
N VAL A 204 5.58 8.83 -12.37
CA VAL A 204 5.16 7.67 -13.19
C VAL A 204 5.17 7.97 -14.70
N PRO A 205 4.56 9.07 -15.20
CA PRO A 205 4.60 9.39 -16.63
C PRO A 205 6.02 9.61 -17.17
N THR A 206 6.87 10.31 -16.40
CA THR A 206 8.26 10.57 -16.80
C THR A 206 9.06 9.27 -16.87
N GLN A 207 8.85 8.37 -15.90
CA GLN A 207 9.51 7.07 -15.85
C GLN A 207 9.07 6.15 -16.99
N ILE A 208 7.79 6.20 -17.39
CA ILE A 208 7.27 5.50 -18.58
C ILE A 208 7.94 6.01 -19.86
N LYS A 209 8.08 7.34 -20.00
CA LYS A 209 8.69 7.98 -21.17
C LYS A 209 10.16 7.59 -21.37
N ASP A 210 10.87 7.32 -20.28
CA ASP A 210 12.28 6.91 -20.30
C ASP A 210 12.48 5.43 -20.68
N MET A 211 11.41 4.62 -20.72
CA MET A 211 11.43 3.22 -21.14
C MET A 211 11.09 3.10 -22.63
N PRO A 212 12.07 2.86 -23.53
CA PRO A 212 11.86 2.97 -24.98
C PRO A 212 10.93 1.89 -25.55
N PHE A 213 10.71 0.80 -24.80
CA PHE A 213 9.78 -0.26 -25.17
C PHE A 213 8.32 0.04 -24.78
N LEU A 214 8.05 1.24 -24.24
CA LEU A 214 6.71 1.76 -23.92
C LEU A 214 6.35 2.97 -24.81
N SER A 215 6.94 3.08 -26.00
CA SER A 215 6.83 4.29 -26.83
C SER A 215 5.39 4.62 -27.23
N ILE A 216 4.60 3.61 -27.62
CA ILE A 216 3.18 3.79 -28.00
C ILE A 216 2.35 4.20 -26.79
N PHE A 217 2.59 3.57 -25.64
CA PHE A 217 1.86 3.86 -24.40
C PHE A 217 2.18 5.27 -23.87
N SER A 218 3.46 5.67 -23.92
CA SER A 218 3.90 7.00 -23.53
C SER A 218 3.28 8.09 -24.42
N GLU A 219 3.26 7.88 -25.74
CA GLU A 219 2.64 8.83 -26.68
C GLU A 219 1.13 8.96 -26.44
N ALA A 220 0.43 7.85 -26.15
CA ALA A 220 -0.98 7.87 -25.79
C ALA A 220 -1.26 8.63 -24.49
N MET A 221 -0.41 8.49 -23.47
CA MET A 221 -0.54 9.22 -22.20
C MET A 221 -0.36 10.73 -22.38
N GLU A 222 0.61 11.14 -23.22
CA GLU A 222 0.86 12.54 -23.57
C GLU A 222 -0.34 13.14 -24.34
N MET A 223 -0.84 12.45 -25.37
CA MET A 223 -1.98 12.92 -26.18
C MET A 223 -3.26 13.09 -25.37
N THR A 224 -3.50 12.19 -24.40
CA THR A 224 -4.71 12.21 -23.56
C THR A 224 -4.63 13.23 -22.41
N GLY A 225 -3.45 13.81 -22.14
CA GLY A 225 -3.23 14.73 -21.03
C GLY A 225 -3.36 14.08 -19.65
N LEU A 226 -3.35 12.75 -19.57
CA LEU A 226 -3.41 12.02 -18.29
C LEU A 226 -2.10 12.16 -17.52
N GLU A 227 -0.97 12.39 -18.19
CA GLU A 227 0.30 12.67 -17.53
C GLU A 227 0.20 13.88 -16.59
N ASP A 228 -0.53 14.94 -16.98
CA ASP A 228 -0.70 16.16 -16.17
C ASP A 228 -1.39 15.86 -14.82
N LYS A 229 -2.25 14.84 -14.78
CA LYS A 229 -2.98 14.42 -13.57
C LYS A 229 -2.16 13.56 -12.63
N MET A 230 -1.00 13.06 -13.07
CA MET A 230 -0.15 12.12 -12.32
C MET A 230 1.17 12.76 -11.85
N GLN A 231 1.18 14.07 -11.64
CA GLN A 231 2.39 14.81 -11.26
C GLN A 231 2.57 14.98 -9.75
N LEU A 232 1.48 14.97 -8.97
CA LEU A 232 1.54 15.20 -7.53
C LEU A 232 2.20 14.01 -6.82
N TYR A 233 2.95 14.25 -5.75
CA TYR A 233 3.50 13.17 -4.91
C TYR A 233 3.13 13.37 -3.45
N ARG A 234 3.10 14.61 -2.96
CA ARG A 234 2.75 14.96 -1.58
C ARG A 234 1.90 16.21 -1.55
N ASP A 235 0.95 16.23 -0.63
CA ASP A 235 0.16 17.41 -0.35
C ASP A 235 0.87 18.30 0.68
N GLU A 236 1.54 19.34 0.17
CA GLU A 236 2.23 20.33 1.01
C GLU A 236 1.28 21.27 1.76
N SER A 237 -0.04 21.22 1.54
CA SER A 237 -1.03 21.94 2.36
C SER A 237 -1.41 21.17 3.63
N TYR A 238 -1.07 19.88 3.70
CA TYR A 238 -1.23 19.07 4.89
C TYR A 238 -0.13 19.44 5.91
N THR A 239 -0.28 20.62 6.51
CA THR A 239 0.65 21.20 7.48
C THR A 239 -0.10 21.46 8.79
N ASP A 240 -0.08 20.50 9.70
CA ASP A 240 -0.10 20.72 11.15
C ASP A 240 -1.30 21.43 11.83
N GLY A 241 -2.33 21.87 11.10
CA GLY A 241 -3.53 22.51 11.68
C GLY A 241 -4.43 21.57 12.50
N ASP A 242 -4.31 20.25 12.32
CA ASP A 242 -5.13 19.21 12.98
C ASP A 242 -4.34 18.31 13.95
N LYS A 243 -3.07 18.65 14.26
CA LYS A 243 -2.33 18.02 15.37
C LYS A 243 -2.87 18.42 16.76
N PHE A 244 -3.93 19.25 16.82
CA PHE A 244 -4.39 19.96 18.02
C PHE A 244 -5.41 19.24 18.90
N ALA A 245 -5.84 18.02 18.59
CA ALA A 245 -6.48 17.18 19.60
C ALA A 245 -5.45 16.17 20.09
N ASP A 246 -5.07 16.30 21.37
CA ASP A 246 -4.38 15.28 22.14
C ASP A 246 -4.80 13.89 21.67
N LYS A 247 -3.81 12.99 21.54
CA LYS A 247 -3.95 11.53 21.41
C LYS A 247 -5.38 11.13 21.74
N ALA A 248 -6.20 10.84 20.72
CA ALA A 248 -7.60 10.52 20.95
C ALA A 248 -7.63 9.20 21.73
N ASP A 249 -7.70 9.30 23.06
CA ASP A 249 -7.80 8.19 23.98
C ASP A 249 -9.17 7.57 23.78
N MET A 250 -9.18 6.35 23.25
CA MET A 250 -10.35 5.49 23.38
C MET A 250 -9.96 4.09 23.83
N GLY A 251 -9.85 3.96 25.15
CA GLY A 251 -9.55 2.71 25.85
C GLY A 251 -8.15 2.66 26.46
N GLY A 252 -7.50 3.81 26.66
CA GLY A 252 -6.15 3.97 27.22
C GLY A 252 -5.02 3.99 26.17
N ASN A 253 -5.34 3.95 24.88
CA ASN A 253 -4.36 3.82 23.79
C ASN A 253 -4.12 5.14 23.04
N SER A 254 -2.85 5.52 22.93
CA SER A 254 -2.39 6.70 22.19
C SER A 254 -2.14 6.34 20.72
N MET A 255 -3.04 6.73 19.80
CA MET A 255 -2.85 6.52 18.36
C MET A 255 -2.30 7.77 17.67
N PRO A 256 -1.28 7.67 16.80
CA PRO A 256 -0.80 8.79 16.01
C PRO A 256 -1.77 9.16 14.88
N TYR A 257 -1.67 10.41 14.43
CA TYR A 257 -2.26 10.87 13.18
C TYR A 257 -1.34 10.46 12.00
N PRO A 258 -1.89 10.33 10.77
CA PRO A 258 -1.09 10.22 9.56
C PRO A 258 -0.06 11.35 9.48
N PRO A 259 1.24 11.04 9.32
CA PRO A 259 2.31 12.05 9.32
C PRO A 259 2.35 12.87 8.03
N SER A 260 1.70 12.41 6.97
CA SER A 260 1.64 13.07 5.66
C SER A 260 0.36 12.67 4.92
N ARG A 261 0.13 13.37 3.80
CA ARG A 261 -0.87 13.02 2.79
C ARG A 261 -0.18 12.90 1.44
N TYR A 262 0.25 11.68 1.10
CA TYR A 262 0.82 11.36 -0.21
C TYR A 262 -0.25 11.10 -1.28
N TYR A 263 0.09 11.52 -2.50
CA TYR A 263 -0.54 11.06 -3.74
C TYR A 263 0.25 9.87 -4.27
N GLY A 264 -0.44 8.88 -4.81
CA GLY A 264 0.17 7.67 -5.35
C GLY A 264 -0.51 7.26 -6.63
N TYR A 265 0.25 6.69 -7.57
CA TYR A 265 -0.28 6.20 -8.83
C TYR A 265 0.21 4.81 -9.17
N THR A 266 -0.59 4.10 -9.97
CA THR A 266 -0.18 2.82 -10.57
C THR A 266 -0.57 2.84 -12.03
N ALA A 267 0.36 2.45 -12.91
CA ALA A 267 0.11 2.31 -14.34
C ALA A 267 0.32 0.86 -14.78
N PHE A 268 -0.65 0.30 -15.49
CA PHE A 268 -0.53 -0.99 -16.16
C PHE A 268 -0.23 -0.74 -17.64
N CYS A 269 0.98 -1.08 -18.08
CA CYS A 269 1.49 -0.66 -19.39
C CYS A 269 1.72 -1.86 -20.30
N GLU A 270 1.20 -1.81 -21.52
CA GLU A 270 1.57 -2.74 -22.60
C GLU A 270 2.93 -2.34 -23.19
N PRO A 271 3.93 -3.24 -23.17
CA PRO A 271 5.10 -3.10 -24.02
C PRO A 271 4.71 -3.00 -25.49
N ASP A 272 5.49 -2.27 -26.30
CA ASP A 272 5.23 -2.08 -27.72
C ASP A 272 5.06 -3.41 -28.47
N TYR A 273 5.78 -4.47 -28.07
CA TYR A 273 5.63 -5.79 -28.69
C TYR A 273 4.22 -6.39 -28.50
N VAL A 274 3.52 -6.05 -27.42
CA VAL A 274 2.14 -6.50 -27.17
C VAL A 274 1.22 -5.87 -28.21
N PHE A 275 1.33 -4.56 -28.42
CA PHE A 275 0.60 -3.85 -29.48
C PHE A 275 0.96 -4.39 -30.88
N GLN A 276 2.24 -4.58 -31.17
CA GLN A 276 2.73 -5.05 -32.47
C GLN A 276 2.23 -6.45 -32.81
N SER A 277 2.07 -7.33 -31.80
CA SER A 277 1.50 -8.66 -31.99
C SER A 277 0.06 -8.64 -32.53
N MET A 278 -0.62 -7.50 -32.39
CA MET A 278 -1.97 -7.23 -32.86
C MET A 278 -2.01 -6.32 -34.09
N GLY A 279 -0.86 -5.99 -34.68
CA GLY A 279 -0.75 -5.10 -35.83
C GLY A 279 -0.85 -3.61 -35.50
N ILE A 280 -0.65 -3.23 -34.23
CA ILE A 280 -0.62 -1.83 -33.79
C ILE A 280 0.86 -1.41 -33.68
N PHE A 281 1.32 -0.56 -34.59
CA PHE A 281 2.75 -0.19 -34.68
C PHE A 281 3.05 1.25 -34.27
N ASN A 282 2.02 2.07 -34.04
CA ASN A 282 2.12 3.49 -33.73
C ASN A 282 0.82 3.98 -33.08
N ILE A 283 0.79 5.23 -32.65
CA ILE A 283 -0.36 5.83 -31.98
C ILE A 283 -1.62 5.95 -32.85
N ASP A 284 -1.48 6.15 -34.16
CA ASP A 284 -2.63 6.24 -35.07
C ASP A 284 -3.34 4.89 -35.19
N ASP A 285 -2.57 3.80 -35.22
CA ASP A 285 -3.12 2.43 -35.23
C ASP A 285 -3.78 2.11 -33.90
N LEU A 286 -3.17 2.51 -32.77
CA LEU A 286 -3.78 2.36 -31.46
C LEU A 286 -5.09 3.15 -31.37
N TYR A 287 -5.12 4.40 -31.84
CA TYR A 287 -6.34 5.20 -31.80
C TYR A 287 -7.46 4.63 -32.69
N LYS A 288 -7.12 4.10 -33.88
CA LYS A 288 -8.08 3.36 -34.72
C LYS A 288 -8.64 2.17 -33.96
N GLN A 289 -7.79 1.40 -33.28
CA GLN A 289 -8.22 0.25 -32.50
C GLN A 289 -9.09 0.66 -31.30
N CYS A 290 -8.73 1.73 -30.59
CA CYS A 290 -9.52 2.26 -29.48
C CYS A 290 -10.94 2.63 -29.92
N LYS A 291 -11.13 3.19 -31.13
CA LYS A 291 -12.47 3.47 -31.66
C LYS A 291 -13.30 2.21 -31.94
N LEU A 292 -12.66 1.07 -32.14
CA LEU A 292 -13.35 -0.22 -32.27
C LEU A 292 -13.72 -0.80 -30.89
N TRP A 293 -12.84 -0.63 -29.90
CA TRP A 293 -13.09 -1.04 -28.51
C TRP A 293 -14.13 -0.17 -27.81
N TYR A 294 -14.17 1.13 -28.13
CA TYR A 294 -15.05 2.12 -27.51
C TYR A 294 -15.88 2.85 -28.57
N PRO A 295 -16.82 2.18 -29.27
CA PRO A 295 -17.57 2.79 -30.37
C PRO A 295 -18.47 3.95 -29.93
N GLU A 296 -18.90 3.97 -28.67
CA GLU A 296 -19.72 5.04 -28.08
C GLU A 296 -18.90 6.28 -27.63
N ALA A 297 -17.57 6.17 -27.64
CA ALA A 297 -16.66 7.25 -27.24
C ALA A 297 -16.37 8.16 -28.45
N THR A 298 -17.30 9.06 -28.74
CA THR A 298 -17.31 9.85 -29.98
C THR A 298 -16.61 11.19 -29.90
N ASP A 299 -16.10 11.60 -28.73
CA ASP A 299 -15.50 12.94 -28.59
C ASP A 299 -14.17 13.02 -29.34
N PRO A 300 -13.96 14.01 -30.23
CA PRO A 300 -12.72 14.13 -31.00
C PRO A 300 -11.53 14.67 -30.19
N ASP A 301 -11.76 15.29 -29.04
CA ASP A 301 -10.68 15.81 -28.19
C ASP A 301 -10.07 14.68 -27.35
N PHE A 302 -8.78 14.39 -27.57
CA PHE A 302 -8.05 13.36 -26.82
C PHE A 302 -8.04 13.58 -25.31
N LYS A 303 -8.23 14.81 -24.83
CA LYS A 303 -8.30 15.13 -23.39
C LYS A 303 -9.69 14.96 -22.78
N HIS A 304 -10.71 14.76 -23.60
CA HIS A 304 -12.08 14.56 -23.13
C HIS A 304 -12.30 13.12 -22.65
N GLU A 305 -12.99 12.93 -21.52
CA GLU A 305 -13.26 11.62 -20.90
C GLU A 305 -14.12 10.68 -21.76
N ASN A 306 -14.79 11.24 -22.78
CA ASN A 306 -15.56 10.50 -23.78
C ASN A 306 -14.83 10.29 -25.11
N ASN A 307 -13.51 10.49 -25.16
CA ASN A 307 -12.68 10.11 -26.28
C ASN A 307 -12.20 8.66 -26.13
N ALA A 308 -12.16 7.90 -27.22
CA ALA A 308 -11.82 6.48 -27.20
C ALA A 308 -10.39 6.19 -26.67
N LEU A 309 -9.39 7.00 -27.05
CA LEU A 309 -8.02 6.85 -26.55
C LEU A 309 -7.94 7.24 -25.07
N ASN A 310 -8.66 8.29 -24.66
CA ASN A 310 -8.73 8.72 -23.26
C ASN A 310 -9.34 7.63 -22.37
N LYS A 311 -10.48 7.04 -22.77
CA LYS A 311 -11.11 5.94 -22.04
C LYS A 311 -10.17 4.73 -21.92
N PHE A 312 -9.51 4.36 -23.02
CA PHE A 312 -8.50 3.31 -23.00
C PHE A 312 -7.43 3.64 -21.95
N MET A 313 -6.72 4.76 -22.09
CA MET A 313 -5.61 5.11 -21.19
C MET A 313 -6.04 5.28 -19.74
N ALA A 314 -7.16 5.96 -19.46
CA ALA A 314 -7.64 6.19 -18.09
C ALA A 314 -8.01 4.88 -17.36
N TYR A 315 -8.35 3.82 -18.10
CA TYR A 315 -8.62 2.49 -17.52
C TYR A 315 -7.35 1.78 -17.02
N HIS A 316 -6.17 2.17 -17.51
CA HIS A 316 -4.89 1.57 -17.14
C HIS A 316 -4.26 2.21 -15.88
N LEU A 317 -4.90 3.25 -15.34
CA LEU A 317 -4.30 4.11 -14.31
C LEU A 317 -5.13 4.11 -13.03
N LEU A 318 -4.45 4.04 -11.89
CA LEU A 318 -5.05 4.11 -10.55
C LEU A 318 -4.47 5.28 -9.74
N ASN A 319 -5.26 5.83 -8.82
CA ASN A 319 -4.81 6.80 -7.80
C ASN A 319 -4.27 6.13 -6.52
N TYR A 320 -3.61 4.98 -6.69
CA TYR A 320 -3.02 4.19 -5.61
C TYR A 320 -1.56 3.89 -5.95
N HIS A 321 -0.62 4.00 -5.00
CA HIS A 321 0.74 3.47 -5.13
C HIS A 321 0.76 2.00 -4.71
N LEU A 322 0.69 1.10 -5.68
CA LEU A 322 0.64 -0.35 -5.47
C LEU A 322 1.90 -1.00 -6.04
N LEU A 323 2.79 -1.42 -5.14
CA LEU A 323 3.91 -2.31 -5.48
C LEU A 323 3.37 -3.65 -5.99
N TYR A 324 4.15 -4.40 -6.79
CA TYR A 324 3.71 -5.67 -7.36
C TYR A 324 3.22 -6.64 -6.27
N THR A 325 4.00 -6.78 -5.20
CA THR A 325 3.69 -7.59 -4.02
C THR A 325 2.54 -7.04 -3.18
N ARG A 326 1.95 -5.89 -3.54
CA ARG A 326 0.84 -5.22 -2.84
C ARG A 326 -0.36 -4.94 -3.74
N LEU A 327 -0.35 -5.45 -4.97
CA LEU A 327 -1.47 -5.36 -5.90
C LEU A 327 -2.72 -6.12 -5.41
N VAL A 328 -2.50 -7.19 -4.64
CA VAL A 328 -3.57 -7.92 -3.95
C VAL A 328 -3.16 -8.04 -2.48
N PHE A 329 -3.86 -7.36 -1.59
CA PHE A 329 -3.55 -7.41 -0.18
C PHE A 329 -4.11 -8.65 0.47
N TYR A 330 -3.27 -9.34 1.24
CA TYR A 330 -3.75 -10.22 2.27
C TYR A 330 -2.74 -10.48 3.37
N LYS A 331 -3.25 -10.84 4.54
CA LYS A 331 -2.43 -11.29 5.66
C LYS A 331 -2.24 -12.81 5.67
N MET A 332 -1.03 -13.26 6.01
CA MET A 332 -0.75 -14.64 6.40
C MET A 332 -0.26 -14.72 7.85
N LYS A 333 -0.51 -15.87 8.49
CA LYS A 333 -0.21 -16.15 9.91
C LYS A 333 1.25 -15.80 10.26
N ALA A 334 1.47 -15.14 11.40
CA ALA A 334 2.82 -14.91 11.91
C ALA A 334 3.61 -16.21 12.10
N THR A 335 4.83 -16.19 11.59
CA THR A 335 5.88 -17.11 12.00
C THR A 335 6.55 -16.57 13.26
N VAL A 336 7.34 -17.44 13.91
CA VAL A 336 8.25 -17.04 14.98
C VAL A 336 9.28 -16.10 14.37
N GLY A 337 9.01 -14.79 14.37
CA GLY A 337 9.87 -13.78 13.75
C GLY A 337 9.17 -12.51 13.25
N GLY A 338 7.85 -12.51 13.00
CA GLY A 338 7.15 -11.29 12.57
C GLY A 338 5.86 -11.53 11.76
N ILE A 339 5.22 -10.44 11.36
CA ILE A 339 4.06 -10.44 10.46
C ILE A 339 4.60 -10.44 9.03
N SER A 340 4.22 -11.44 8.22
CA SER A 340 4.55 -11.46 6.79
C SER A 340 3.30 -11.20 5.95
N TYR A 341 3.36 -10.12 5.16
CA TYR A 341 2.35 -9.81 4.15
C TYR A 341 2.69 -10.54 2.87
N ASN A 342 1.67 -11.15 2.24
CA ASN A 342 1.80 -11.72 0.90
C ASN A 342 2.94 -12.76 0.66
N SER A 343 3.53 -13.36 1.70
CA SER A 343 4.60 -14.37 1.56
C SER A 343 4.16 -15.64 0.84
N GLU A 344 5.00 -16.09 -0.10
CA GLU A 344 4.78 -17.29 -0.90
C GLU A 344 5.13 -18.59 -0.16
N VAL A 345 6.01 -18.51 0.85
CA VAL A 345 6.64 -19.66 1.53
C VAL A 345 5.66 -20.46 2.40
N HIS A 346 4.53 -19.86 2.79
CA HIS A 346 3.54 -20.50 3.67
C HIS A 346 2.20 -20.78 2.98
N TYR A 347 2.16 -20.79 1.65
CA TYR A 347 0.89 -20.91 0.91
C TYR A 347 0.35 -22.35 0.83
N HIS A 348 -0.84 -22.54 1.39
CA HIS A 348 -1.71 -23.69 1.10
C HIS A 348 -3.07 -23.21 0.54
N THR A 349 -3.07 -22.95 -0.77
CA THR A 349 -4.00 -23.46 -1.81
C THR A 349 -5.47 -23.73 -1.44
N ASN A 350 -6.38 -22.74 -1.33
CA ASN A 350 -7.83 -23.06 -1.43
C ASN A 350 -8.81 -21.94 -1.86
N ALA A 351 -8.43 -20.65 -1.90
CA ALA A 351 -9.36 -19.58 -2.26
C ALA A 351 -8.73 -18.55 -3.22
N ASP A 352 -9.57 -18.03 -4.10
CA ASP A 352 -9.24 -16.87 -4.94
C ASP A 352 -9.10 -15.62 -4.07
N ARG A 353 -8.14 -14.76 -4.41
CA ARG A 353 -7.90 -13.48 -3.74
C ARG A 353 -8.16 -12.36 -4.71
N SER A 354 -8.91 -11.35 -4.30
CA SER A 354 -9.19 -10.21 -5.16
C SER A 354 -9.22 -8.92 -4.37
N GLU A 355 -8.65 -7.89 -4.96
CA GLU A 355 -8.82 -6.50 -4.60
C GLU A 355 -9.55 -5.78 -5.75
N TYR A 356 -10.17 -4.66 -5.41
CA TYR A 356 -10.99 -3.90 -6.35
C TYR A 356 -10.63 -2.42 -6.21
N TYR A 357 -10.27 -1.79 -7.32
CA TYR A 357 -9.83 -0.39 -7.35
C TYR A 357 -10.62 0.39 -8.39
N GLU A 358 -10.95 1.65 -8.08
CA GLU A 358 -11.50 2.57 -9.06
C GLU A 358 -10.35 3.12 -9.94
N THR A 359 -10.48 2.98 -11.26
CA THR A 359 -9.54 3.54 -12.23
C THR A 359 -9.73 5.03 -12.41
N MET A 360 -8.76 5.72 -13.01
CA MET A 360 -8.89 7.13 -13.38
C MET A 360 -10.01 7.38 -14.40
N GLN A 361 -10.55 6.33 -15.05
CA GLN A 361 -11.75 6.39 -15.88
C GLN A 361 -13.05 6.50 -15.06
N GLY A 362 -13.01 6.23 -13.75
CA GLY A 362 -14.20 6.14 -12.91
C GLY A 362 -14.95 4.81 -13.05
N THR A 363 -14.21 3.72 -13.32
CA THR A 363 -14.77 2.36 -13.44
C THR A 363 -13.98 1.39 -12.58
N MET A 364 -14.62 0.31 -12.12
CA MET A 364 -13.94 -0.71 -11.33
C MET A 364 -12.93 -1.53 -12.16
N LEU A 365 -11.77 -1.77 -11.56
CA LEU A 365 -10.78 -2.76 -11.96
C LEU A 365 -10.68 -3.83 -10.88
N LYS A 366 -10.71 -5.11 -11.28
CA LYS A 366 -10.47 -6.23 -10.38
C LYS A 366 -9.03 -6.71 -10.53
N ILE A 367 -8.29 -6.82 -9.43
CA ILE A 367 -6.96 -7.43 -9.41
C ILE A 367 -7.02 -8.71 -8.60
N MET A 368 -6.54 -9.81 -9.13
CA MET A 368 -6.78 -11.15 -8.58
C MET A 368 -5.55 -12.04 -8.65
N ILE A 369 -5.38 -12.83 -7.59
CA ILE A 369 -4.53 -14.03 -7.59
C ILE A 369 -5.46 -15.24 -7.59
N PRO A 370 -5.64 -15.92 -8.74
CA PRO A 370 -6.45 -17.12 -8.83
C PRO A 370 -5.83 -18.27 -8.05
N ARG A 371 -6.64 -19.07 -7.35
CA ARG A 371 -6.19 -20.29 -6.66
C ARG A 371 -5.52 -21.31 -7.61
N SER A 372 -5.83 -21.22 -8.90
CA SER A 372 -5.36 -22.11 -9.96
C SER A 372 -4.11 -21.58 -10.69
N SER A 373 -3.72 -20.31 -10.51
CA SER A 373 -2.55 -19.77 -11.19
C SER A 373 -1.29 -20.35 -10.57
N LYS A 374 -0.59 -21.22 -11.29
CA LYS A 374 0.65 -21.85 -10.83
C LYS A 374 1.72 -21.66 -11.91
N VAL A 375 2.84 -21.04 -11.56
CA VAL A 375 4.08 -21.23 -12.30
C VAL A 375 4.69 -22.55 -11.83
N ILE A 376 4.83 -23.52 -12.73
CA ILE A 376 5.45 -24.81 -12.46
C ILE A 376 6.91 -24.72 -12.92
N GLY A 377 7.83 -24.88 -11.98
CA GLY A 377 9.24 -25.13 -12.24
C GLY A 377 9.56 -26.61 -12.07
N TYR A 378 10.76 -26.99 -12.45
CA TYR A 378 11.26 -28.34 -12.27
C TYR A 378 12.57 -28.28 -11.48
N ASP A 379 12.71 -29.12 -10.46
CA ASP A 379 13.98 -29.37 -9.78
C ASP A 379 14.98 -30.07 -10.73
N GLU A 380 16.26 -30.12 -10.35
CA GLU A 380 17.30 -30.79 -11.17
C GLU A 380 17.01 -32.28 -11.45
N ASP A 381 16.21 -32.92 -10.59
CA ASP A 381 15.76 -34.31 -10.75
C ASP A 381 14.48 -34.46 -11.60
N GLY A 382 13.93 -33.34 -12.09
CA GLY A 382 12.71 -33.30 -12.89
C GLY A 382 11.40 -33.28 -12.08
N THR A 383 11.46 -33.12 -10.76
CA THR A 383 10.27 -32.98 -9.91
C THR A 383 9.60 -31.62 -10.11
N GLU A 384 8.28 -31.59 -10.29
CA GLU A 384 7.51 -30.34 -10.39
C GLU A 384 7.52 -29.59 -9.05
N ARG A 385 8.04 -28.36 -9.04
CA ARG A 385 7.91 -27.42 -7.91
C ARG A 385 6.99 -26.26 -8.28
N GLN A 386 6.15 -25.86 -7.35
CA GLN A 386 5.43 -24.58 -7.48
C GLN A 386 6.45 -23.45 -7.26
N VAL A 387 6.59 -22.56 -8.25
CA VAL A 387 7.59 -21.48 -8.20
C VAL A 387 6.99 -20.17 -7.73
N LYS A 388 5.82 -19.77 -8.25
CA LYS A 388 5.19 -18.46 -7.95
C LYS A 388 3.71 -18.43 -8.33
N ASN A 389 2.91 -17.58 -7.68
CA ASN A 389 1.52 -17.28 -8.07
C ASN A 389 1.50 -16.12 -9.08
N CYS A 390 0.58 -16.12 -10.06
CA CYS A 390 0.46 -15.01 -11.01
C CYS A 390 -0.66 -14.05 -10.61
N ILE A 391 -0.46 -12.75 -10.87
CA ILE A 391 -1.47 -11.71 -10.66
C ILE A 391 -2.13 -11.37 -11.99
N PHE A 392 -3.45 -11.23 -11.98
CA PHE A 392 -4.25 -10.90 -13.15
C PHE A 392 -5.18 -9.73 -12.89
N LEU A 393 -5.35 -8.88 -13.90
CA LEU A 393 -6.40 -7.90 -14.00
C LEU A 393 -7.63 -8.52 -14.65
N ASN A 394 -8.82 -8.16 -14.15
CA ASN A 394 -10.13 -8.55 -14.68
C ASN A 394 -10.33 -10.06 -14.89
N TYR A 395 -9.71 -10.88 -14.05
CA TYR A 395 -9.82 -12.33 -14.14
C TYR A 395 -11.23 -12.83 -13.79
N SER A 396 -11.78 -13.70 -14.64
CA SER A 396 -12.97 -14.52 -14.35
C SER A 396 -12.76 -15.99 -14.70
N HIS A 397 -13.23 -16.89 -13.82
CA HIS A 397 -13.30 -18.34 -14.11
C HIS A 397 -14.41 -18.69 -15.12
N GLU A 398 -15.42 -17.83 -15.29
CA GLU A 398 -16.60 -18.12 -16.12
C GLU A 398 -16.43 -17.70 -17.58
N ALA A 399 -15.47 -16.84 -17.89
CA ALA A 399 -15.32 -16.27 -19.22
C ALA A 399 -14.58 -17.19 -20.23
N VAL A 400 -14.19 -18.40 -19.82
CA VAL A 400 -13.36 -19.37 -20.58
C VAL A 400 -13.94 -19.78 -21.95
N ASN A 401 -15.23 -19.55 -22.20
CA ASN A 401 -15.93 -19.91 -23.45
C ASN A 401 -16.51 -18.72 -24.22
N ILE A 402 -16.28 -17.49 -23.77
CA ILE A 402 -16.56 -16.33 -24.63
C ILE A 402 -15.46 -16.36 -25.69
N ALA A 403 -15.81 -16.15 -26.96
CA ALA A 403 -14.82 -15.89 -27.98
C ALA A 403 -14.05 -14.64 -27.52
N ASP A 404 -12.91 -14.85 -26.87
CA ASP A 404 -12.05 -13.79 -26.43
C ASP A 404 -11.73 -12.94 -27.67
N PRO A 405 -12.20 -11.69 -27.75
CA PRO A 405 -11.98 -10.85 -28.92
C PRO A 405 -10.48 -10.56 -29.12
N PHE A 406 -9.63 -10.88 -28.13
CA PHE A 406 -8.18 -10.75 -28.18
C PHE A 406 -7.47 -12.06 -28.60
N HIS A 407 -8.19 -13.17 -28.77
CA HIS A 407 -7.64 -14.42 -29.31
C HIS A 407 -7.71 -14.46 -30.84
N THR A 408 -6.61 -14.09 -31.48
CA THR A 408 -6.28 -14.65 -32.79
C THR A 408 -5.79 -16.09 -32.59
N THR A 409 -6.51 -17.05 -33.18
CA THR A 409 -6.27 -18.50 -33.09
C THR A 409 -4.86 -18.92 -33.53
N VAL A 410 -4.07 -19.58 -32.66
CA VAL A 410 -3.35 -20.86 -32.92
C VAL A 410 -3.13 -21.58 -31.57
N GLY A 411 -3.49 -22.86 -31.48
CA GLY A 411 -3.79 -23.54 -30.21
C GLY A 411 -2.62 -24.04 -29.33
N ARG A 412 -2.90 -24.08 -28.02
CA ARG A 412 -2.82 -25.25 -27.11
C ARG A 412 -3.43 -24.86 -25.75
N LYS A 413 -4.42 -25.64 -25.30
CA LYS A 413 -4.96 -25.80 -23.92
C LYS A 413 -5.24 -24.50 -23.10
N SER A 414 -6.50 -24.07 -23.20
CA SER A 414 -7.29 -23.15 -22.36
C SER A 414 -6.84 -22.92 -20.90
N ILE A 415 -6.24 -21.76 -20.60
CA ILE A 415 -6.10 -21.08 -19.28
C ILE A 415 -5.73 -19.59 -19.55
N PRO A 416 -6.11 -18.56 -18.76
CA PRO A 416 -7.41 -18.08 -18.26
C PRO A 416 -7.80 -16.65 -18.78
N VAL A 417 -9.04 -16.19 -18.52
CA VAL A 417 -9.65 -14.98 -19.14
C VAL A 417 -9.54 -13.73 -18.26
N GLY A 418 -8.33 -13.17 -18.20
CA GLY A 418 -7.97 -11.88 -17.57
C GLY A 418 -6.59 -11.44 -18.07
N VAL A 419 -6.16 -10.19 -17.88
CA VAL A 419 -4.85 -9.67 -18.33
C VAL A 419 -3.77 -10.02 -17.31
N ARG A 420 -2.67 -10.67 -17.69
CA ARG A 420 -1.62 -11.05 -16.73
C ARG A 420 -0.71 -9.86 -16.50
N ILE A 421 -0.36 -9.63 -15.23
CA ILE A 421 0.69 -8.70 -14.85
C ILE A 421 2.01 -9.47 -14.88
N LEU A 422 3.00 -8.94 -15.61
CA LEU A 422 4.33 -9.53 -15.71
C LEU A 422 5.05 -9.40 -14.37
N ASP A 423 5.73 -10.47 -13.99
CA ASP A 423 6.51 -10.49 -12.76
C ASP A 423 7.76 -9.61 -12.90
N PRO A 424 8.07 -8.71 -11.96
CA PRO A 424 9.27 -7.87 -12.02
C PRO A 424 10.56 -8.69 -12.17
N GLU A 425 10.63 -9.88 -11.59
CA GLU A 425 11.78 -10.79 -11.74
C GLU A 425 11.87 -11.34 -13.17
N GLU A 426 10.73 -11.71 -13.78
CA GLU A 426 10.66 -12.15 -15.18
C GLU A 426 11.13 -11.02 -16.13
N VAL A 427 10.75 -9.78 -15.84
CA VAL A 427 11.13 -8.61 -16.63
C VAL A 427 12.62 -8.28 -16.43
N GLY A 428 13.09 -8.24 -15.18
CA GLY A 428 14.47 -7.94 -14.82
C GLY A 428 15.48 -8.94 -15.39
N ASN A 429 15.09 -10.21 -15.53
CA ASN A 429 15.91 -11.26 -16.15
C ASN A 429 16.00 -11.16 -17.69
N ASN A 430 15.30 -10.20 -18.32
CA ASN A 430 15.31 -10.00 -19.78
C ASN A 430 15.66 -8.56 -20.18
N PRO A 431 16.84 -8.03 -19.81
CA PRO A 431 17.20 -6.62 -20.02
C PRO A 431 17.32 -6.22 -21.51
N GLU A 432 17.59 -7.18 -22.41
CA GLU A 432 17.56 -6.92 -23.86
C GLU A 432 16.15 -6.60 -24.38
N ARG A 433 15.13 -7.21 -23.77
CA ARG A 433 13.72 -7.01 -24.11
C ARG A 433 13.13 -5.79 -23.41
N TYR A 434 13.60 -5.52 -22.19
CA TYR A 434 13.10 -4.45 -21.33
C TYR A 434 14.24 -3.51 -20.90
N PRO A 435 14.90 -2.84 -21.85
CA PRO A 435 16.01 -1.95 -21.53
C PRO A 435 15.54 -0.79 -20.65
N ASN A 436 16.31 -0.49 -19.60
CA ASN A 436 16.01 0.56 -18.61
C ASN A 436 14.71 0.34 -17.81
N PHE A 437 14.21 -0.90 -17.72
CA PHE A 437 13.02 -1.16 -16.90
C PHE A 437 13.26 -0.74 -15.45
N ASN A 438 12.38 0.13 -14.97
CA ASN A 438 12.29 0.48 -13.57
C ASN A 438 10.81 0.63 -13.22
N GLN A 439 10.36 -0.27 -12.34
CA GLN A 439 8.99 -0.32 -11.87
C GLN A 439 8.63 0.82 -10.92
N GLU A 440 9.59 1.37 -10.17
CA GLU A 440 9.32 2.33 -9.10
C GLU A 440 9.67 3.76 -9.52
N ALA A 441 8.65 4.62 -9.46
CA ALA A 441 8.74 6.06 -9.69
C ALA A 441 8.63 6.83 -8.35
N LEU A 442 8.85 8.14 -8.38
CA LEU A 442 8.70 9.04 -7.21
C LEU A 442 7.33 8.93 -6.55
N ASN A 443 6.28 8.80 -7.35
CA ASN A 443 4.89 8.91 -6.91
C ASN A 443 4.04 7.70 -7.30
N GLY A 444 4.66 6.54 -7.55
CA GLY A 444 3.90 5.37 -7.95
C GLY A 444 4.71 4.23 -8.54
N SER A 445 3.98 3.23 -9.05
CA SER A 445 4.54 2.01 -9.63
C SER A 445 4.06 1.77 -11.07
N ILE A 446 4.89 1.09 -11.86
CA ILE A 446 4.64 0.74 -13.26
C ILE A 446 4.68 -0.78 -13.38
N HIS A 447 3.58 -1.37 -13.82
CA HIS A 447 3.45 -2.80 -14.03
C HIS A 447 3.30 -3.09 -15.52
N LEU A 448 4.07 -4.02 -16.05
CA LEU A 448 3.90 -4.44 -17.43
C LEU A 448 2.79 -5.49 -17.54
N ILE A 449 2.00 -5.44 -18.60
CA ILE A 449 0.91 -6.39 -18.88
C ILE A 449 1.09 -7.08 -20.23
N ASP A 450 0.59 -8.30 -20.34
CA ASP A 450 0.87 -9.20 -21.47
C ASP A 450 -0.12 -9.11 -22.64
N ARG A 451 -1.18 -8.32 -22.51
CA ARG A 451 -2.21 -8.07 -23.53
C ARG A 451 -2.94 -6.74 -23.24
N PRO A 452 -3.62 -6.13 -24.23
CA PRO A 452 -4.35 -4.88 -24.00
C PRO A 452 -5.41 -5.00 -22.90
N LEU A 453 -5.46 -4.01 -22.00
CA LEU A 453 -6.47 -3.91 -20.95
C LEU A 453 -7.65 -3.04 -21.43
N VAL A 454 -8.73 -3.68 -21.86
CA VAL A 454 -9.92 -2.99 -22.38
C VAL A 454 -11.08 -3.13 -21.40
N TYR A 455 -11.79 -2.02 -21.17
CA TYR A 455 -13.05 -2.03 -20.42
C TYR A 455 -14.22 -2.31 -21.35
N ASP A 456 -14.91 -3.42 -21.11
CA ASP A 456 -16.17 -3.78 -21.75
C ASP A 456 -17.23 -3.97 -20.64
N GLU A 457 -18.28 -3.14 -20.66
CA GLU A 457 -19.28 -3.13 -19.58
C GLU A 457 -20.02 -4.46 -19.46
N ASP A 458 -20.33 -5.13 -20.57
CA ASP A 458 -21.05 -6.41 -20.59
C ASP A 458 -20.17 -7.54 -20.05
N VAL A 459 -18.88 -7.54 -20.42
CA VAL A 459 -17.90 -8.50 -19.87
C VAL A 459 -17.72 -8.28 -18.37
N MET A 460 -17.58 -7.02 -17.96
CA MET A 460 -17.36 -6.65 -16.56
C MET A 460 -18.59 -6.99 -15.71
N ALA A 461 -19.78 -6.56 -16.11
CA ALA A 461 -21.02 -6.82 -15.38
C ALA A 461 -21.48 -8.28 -15.44
N GLY A 462 -21.23 -8.98 -16.55
CA GLY A 462 -21.68 -10.36 -16.78
C GLY A 462 -20.77 -11.43 -16.20
N PHE A 463 -19.45 -11.19 -16.13
CA PHE A 463 -18.47 -12.23 -15.82
C PHE A 463 -17.41 -11.85 -14.79
N VAL A 464 -16.81 -10.66 -14.88
CA VAL A 464 -15.67 -10.29 -14.02
C VAL A 464 -16.13 -9.85 -12.63
N LEU A 465 -17.15 -9.00 -12.59
CA LEU A 465 -17.75 -8.40 -11.40
C LEU A 465 -19.13 -9.00 -11.08
N ASN A 466 -19.56 -10.02 -11.83
CA ASN A 466 -20.75 -10.81 -11.51
C ASN A 466 -20.43 -11.79 -10.37
N GLY A 467 -20.30 -11.26 -9.15
CA GLY A 467 -19.90 -12.00 -7.97
C GLY A 467 -20.05 -11.16 -6.72
N ILE A 468 -19.65 -11.71 -5.57
CA ILE A 468 -19.58 -10.92 -4.33
C ILE A 468 -18.35 -10.01 -4.41
N ILE A 469 -18.57 -8.73 -4.67
CA ILE A 469 -17.52 -7.70 -4.64
C ILE A 469 -17.35 -7.29 -3.18
N ARG A 470 -16.29 -7.77 -2.52
CA ARG A 470 -15.98 -7.47 -1.12
C ARG A 470 -14.78 -6.55 -1.05
N ILE A 471 -14.93 -5.42 -0.38
CA ILE A 471 -13.92 -4.36 -0.32
C ILE A 471 -13.80 -3.92 1.13
N ASN A 472 -12.60 -4.01 1.70
CA ASN A 472 -12.37 -3.48 3.04
C ASN A 472 -12.50 -1.95 3.04
N TYR A 473 -12.98 -1.39 4.15
CA TYR A 473 -13.24 0.07 4.23
C TYR A 473 -11.98 0.92 4.09
N ASP A 474 -10.85 0.43 4.57
CA ASP A 474 -9.54 1.07 4.41
C ASP A 474 -9.05 1.05 2.95
N ALA A 475 -9.42 0.05 2.16
CA ALA A 475 -9.10 -0.04 0.73
C ALA A 475 -9.80 1.05 -0.10
N MET A 476 -10.98 1.50 0.36
CA MET A 476 -11.75 2.57 -0.28
C MET A 476 -11.17 3.97 -0.02
N VAL A 477 -10.08 4.08 0.74
CA VAL A 477 -9.42 5.35 1.09
C VAL A 477 -7.99 5.33 0.55
N PRO A 478 -7.74 5.86 -0.67
CA PRO A 478 -6.43 5.81 -1.32
C PRO A 478 -5.30 6.37 -0.48
N GLU A 479 -5.55 7.42 0.29
CA GLU A 479 -4.55 8.02 1.18
C GLU A 479 -4.03 7.00 2.22
N LEU A 480 -4.85 6.05 2.70
CA LEU A 480 -4.35 5.01 3.61
C LEU A 480 -3.39 4.05 2.91
N THR A 481 -3.60 3.78 1.62
CA THR A 481 -2.68 2.96 0.82
C THR A 481 -1.41 3.74 0.49
N ASN A 482 -1.56 4.98 -0.01
CA ASN A 482 -0.48 5.84 -0.48
C ASN A 482 0.45 6.30 0.65
N ASN A 483 -0.06 6.40 1.88
CA ASN A 483 0.75 6.69 3.08
C ASN A 483 1.23 5.41 3.79
N HIS A 484 1.07 4.25 3.16
CA HIS A 484 1.42 2.94 3.70
C HIS A 484 0.80 2.61 5.08
N ILE A 485 -0.31 3.27 5.43
CA ILE A 485 -1.05 3.02 6.65
C ILE A 485 -1.69 1.63 6.60
N ARG A 486 -2.33 1.30 5.47
CA ARG A 486 -2.91 -0.04 5.22
C ARG A 486 -1.88 -1.17 5.39
N TRP A 487 -0.63 -0.92 5.00
CA TRP A 487 0.44 -1.91 4.92
C TRP A 487 1.36 -1.96 6.14
N TYR A 488 1.01 -1.26 7.22
CA TYR A 488 1.89 -1.09 8.36
C TYR A 488 2.16 -2.43 9.07
N ASP A 489 3.40 -2.93 9.07
CA ASP A 489 3.85 -4.13 9.80
C ASP A 489 4.30 -3.82 11.24
N GLY A 490 4.44 -2.53 11.58
CA GLY A 490 4.96 -1.98 12.82
C GLY A 490 6.34 -2.44 13.25
N THR A 491 7.28 -2.48 12.30
CA THR A 491 8.74 -2.52 12.52
C THR A 491 9.32 -1.18 12.99
N ALA A 492 8.56 -0.08 12.94
CA ALA A 492 9.00 1.22 13.43
C ALA A 492 8.91 1.33 14.97
N GLY A 493 9.80 0.69 15.73
CA GLY A 493 10.24 1.06 17.09
C GLY A 493 9.20 1.28 18.21
N TYR A 494 7.91 1.11 17.97
CA TYR A 494 6.83 1.34 18.93
C TYR A 494 6.31 -0.01 19.41
N SER A 495 6.98 -0.58 20.41
CA SER A 495 6.41 -1.65 21.22
C SER A 495 5.09 -1.17 21.80
N MET A 496 4.02 -1.90 21.54
CA MET A 496 2.78 -1.76 22.27
C MET A 496 2.47 -3.10 22.92
N PRO A 497 1.91 -3.11 24.13
CA PRO A 497 1.16 -4.28 24.56
C PRO A 497 -0.02 -4.56 23.62
N ASN A 498 -0.62 -3.55 22.93
CA ASN A 498 -1.74 -3.69 21.95
C ASN A 498 -2.07 -2.41 21.09
N GLY A 499 -1.33 -2.01 20.05
CA GLY A 499 -1.85 -0.91 19.19
C GLY A 499 -0.95 -0.39 18.06
N LYS A 500 -1.07 -0.96 16.86
CA LYS A 500 -0.46 -0.46 15.63
C LYS A 500 -1.56 0.15 14.76
N GLY A 501 -1.87 1.44 14.88
CA GLY A 501 -2.96 2.02 14.08
C GLY A 501 -2.92 3.54 14.04
N PHE A 502 -3.79 4.13 13.22
CA PHE A 502 -3.81 5.57 12.96
C PHE A 502 -5.20 6.15 13.25
N TYR A 503 -5.23 7.33 13.85
CA TYR A 503 -6.44 8.14 13.93
C TYR A 503 -6.61 8.91 12.62
N ILE A 504 -7.77 8.78 11.96
CA ILE A 504 -8.03 9.41 10.67
C ILE A 504 -8.80 10.72 10.91
N PRO A 505 -8.17 11.90 10.74
CA PRO A 505 -8.83 13.16 11.01
C PRO A 505 -9.90 13.47 9.95
N ASN A 506 -10.86 14.31 10.35
CA ASN A 506 -11.84 14.85 9.42
C ASN A 506 -11.11 15.61 8.30
N GLY A 507 -11.53 15.42 7.04
CA GLY A 507 -10.87 16.05 5.89
C GLY A 507 -9.53 15.45 5.49
N TYR A 508 -9.07 14.36 6.12
CA TYR A 508 -7.87 13.64 5.68
C TYR A 508 -8.00 13.13 4.24
N SER A 509 -9.15 12.53 3.92
CA SER A 509 -9.48 11.98 2.61
C SER A 509 -10.83 12.49 2.13
N GLU A 510 -10.96 12.72 0.82
CA GLU A 510 -12.24 13.03 0.18
C GLU A 510 -13.20 11.84 0.12
N HIS A 511 -12.75 10.61 0.42
CA HIS A 511 -13.58 9.40 0.41
C HIS A 511 -14.24 9.11 1.76
N VAL A 512 -13.99 9.95 2.76
CA VAL A 512 -14.63 9.87 4.08
C VAL A 512 -15.20 11.23 4.47
N LYS A 513 -16.46 11.25 4.93
CA LYS A 513 -17.15 12.47 5.38
C LYS A 513 -17.63 12.31 6.81
N PHE A 514 -17.34 13.28 7.67
CA PHE A 514 -17.90 13.33 9.01
C PHE A 514 -19.07 14.31 9.04
N TYR A 515 -20.19 13.88 9.62
CA TYR A 515 -21.39 14.68 9.87
C TYR A 515 -21.52 15.10 11.34
N SER A 516 -20.71 14.51 12.21
CA SER A 516 -20.58 14.86 13.62
C SER A 516 -19.13 15.18 13.94
N GLU A 517 -18.91 16.31 14.61
CA GLU A 517 -17.59 16.71 15.15
C GLU A 517 -17.07 15.75 16.23
N ASP A 518 -17.95 14.90 16.79
CA ASP A 518 -17.61 13.87 17.79
C ASP A 518 -17.23 12.52 17.16
N THR A 519 -17.22 12.43 15.83
CA THR A 519 -16.73 11.25 15.12
C THR A 519 -15.24 11.06 15.38
N ARG A 520 -14.88 9.87 15.88
CA ARG A 520 -13.49 9.46 16.10
C ARG A 520 -13.20 8.17 15.35
N LEU A 521 -12.68 8.30 14.12
CA LEU A 521 -12.37 7.18 13.24
C LEU A 521 -10.89 6.78 13.36
N SER A 522 -10.63 5.49 13.50
CA SER A 522 -9.28 4.93 13.54
C SER A 522 -9.16 3.72 12.62
N TYR A 523 -7.99 3.53 12.05
CA TYR A 523 -7.56 2.28 11.40
C TYR A 523 -6.66 1.50 12.35
N TYR A 524 -6.89 0.20 12.49
CA TYR A 524 -6.05 -0.72 13.23
C TYR A 524 -5.35 -1.64 12.23
N ALA A 525 -4.03 -1.60 12.23
CA ALA A 525 -3.21 -2.39 11.33
C ALA A 525 -3.29 -3.89 11.67
N PRO A 526 -2.88 -4.75 10.71
CA PRO A 526 -3.00 -6.17 10.85
C PRO A 526 -2.36 -6.73 12.13
N TYR A 527 -3.09 -7.51 12.92
CA TYR A 527 -2.62 -8.13 14.17
C TYR A 527 -3.18 -9.55 14.34
N ASP A 528 -2.41 -10.45 14.95
CA ASP A 528 -2.78 -11.88 15.00
C ASP A 528 -3.91 -12.19 15.98
N GLY A 529 -4.23 -11.23 16.85
CA GLY A 529 -5.39 -11.27 17.74
C GLY A 529 -6.71 -10.88 17.08
N TYR A 530 -6.70 -10.46 15.82
CA TYR A 530 -7.87 -9.95 15.10
C TYR A 530 -8.42 -11.01 14.13
N ASP A 531 -9.73 -11.25 14.22
CA ASP A 531 -10.47 -12.26 13.44
C ASP A 531 -11.23 -11.62 12.25
N GLU A 532 -11.05 -10.32 12.05
CA GLU A 532 -11.45 -9.55 10.88
C GLU A 532 -10.72 -10.02 9.61
N ASN A 533 -11.29 -9.72 8.46
CA ASN A 533 -10.68 -10.01 7.16
C ASN A 533 -9.32 -9.31 7.09
N ASN A 534 -8.28 -10.02 6.64
CA ASN A 534 -6.88 -9.55 6.69
C ASN A 534 -6.33 -9.24 8.09
N GLY A 535 -7.09 -9.47 9.16
CA GLY A 535 -6.67 -9.22 10.54
C GLY A 535 -6.49 -7.74 10.87
N ASP A 536 -7.10 -6.85 10.09
CA ASP A 536 -7.18 -5.40 10.31
C ASP A 536 -8.65 -4.93 10.34
N PHE A 537 -8.87 -3.68 10.74
CA PHE A 537 -10.20 -3.08 10.67
C PHE A 537 -10.17 -1.56 10.83
N CYS A 538 -11.26 -0.92 10.43
CA CYS A 538 -11.60 0.42 10.87
C CYS A 538 -12.53 0.36 12.08
N ILE A 539 -12.40 1.34 12.97
CA ILE A 539 -13.26 1.47 14.14
C ILE A 539 -13.61 2.92 14.36
N CYS A 540 -14.88 3.17 14.58
CA CYS A 540 -15.39 4.48 14.95
C CYS A 540 -15.93 4.47 16.37
N ARG A 541 -15.69 5.54 17.11
CA ARG A 541 -16.33 5.74 18.43
C ARG A 541 -16.69 7.21 18.66
N GLY A 542 -17.30 7.48 19.82
CA GLY A 542 -17.98 8.75 20.11
C GLY A 542 -19.42 8.75 19.61
N GLU A 543 -20.06 9.92 19.62
CA GLU A 543 -21.36 10.16 18.97
C GLU A 543 -21.17 10.30 17.46
N PHE A 544 -20.70 9.22 16.84
CA PHE A 544 -20.23 9.26 15.47
C PHE A 544 -21.37 9.25 14.45
N ASP A 545 -21.11 9.97 13.37
CA ASP A 545 -21.97 10.08 12.21
C ASP A 545 -21.07 10.37 11.01
N PHE A 546 -20.87 9.37 10.14
CA PHE A 546 -19.85 9.45 9.10
C PHE A 546 -20.24 8.61 7.89
N ALA A 547 -19.61 8.86 6.75
CA ALA A 547 -19.85 8.11 5.52
C ALA A 547 -18.57 7.81 4.75
N TYR A 548 -18.59 6.66 4.07
CA TYR A 548 -17.61 6.32 3.06
C TYR A 548 -18.22 6.47 1.67
N ARG A 549 -17.39 6.91 0.72
CA ARG A 549 -17.71 6.79 -0.69
C ARG A 549 -17.72 5.31 -1.07
N LEU A 550 -18.80 4.86 -1.69
CA LEU A 550 -18.84 3.53 -2.29
C LEU A 550 -18.08 3.54 -3.62
N PRO A 551 -17.39 2.45 -3.97
CA PRO A 551 -16.62 2.38 -5.20
C PRO A 551 -17.57 2.20 -6.40
N ARG A 552 -17.16 2.74 -7.55
CA ARG A 552 -18.00 2.72 -8.76
C ARG A 552 -18.06 1.32 -9.36
N VAL A 553 -19.22 0.68 -9.29
CA VAL A 553 -19.53 -0.60 -9.94
C VAL A 553 -20.32 -0.35 -11.24
N PRO A 554 -20.37 -1.32 -12.18
CA PRO A 554 -21.26 -1.22 -13.34
C PRO A 554 -22.69 -0.89 -12.92
N LYS A 555 -23.42 -0.13 -13.74
CA LYS A 555 -24.81 0.21 -13.44
C LYS A 555 -25.65 -1.05 -13.28
N GLY A 556 -26.48 -1.09 -12.26
CA GLY A 556 -27.27 -2.28 -11.98
C GLY A 556 -27.86 -2.31 -10.59
N THR A 557 -28.61 -3.37 -10.30
CA THR A 557 -29.18 -3.57 -8.96
C THR A 557 -28.28 -4.47 -8.12
N TYR A 558 -27.96 -4.00 -6.92
CA TYR A 558 -27.07 -4.66 -5.98
C TYR A 558 -27.75 -4.84 -4.62
N GLU A 559 -27.58 -6.01 -4.02
CA GLU A 559 -27.76 -6.18 -2.58
C GLU A 559 -26.49 -5.68 -1.89
N ILE A 560 -26.65 -4.68 -1.02
CA ILE A 560 -25.54 -4.04 -0.29
C ILE A 560 -25.48 -4.63 1.11
N ARG A 561 -24.30 -5.09 1.52
CA ARG A 561 -24.08 -5.71 2.82
C ARG A 561 -22.90 -5.08 3.55
N VAL A 562 -22.91 -5.16 4.87
CA VAL A 562 -21.80 -4.73 5.73
C VAL A 562 -21.43 -5.84 6.70
N SER A 563 -20.20 -5.81 7.21
CA SER A 563 -19.71 -6.73 8.24
C SER A 563 -19.22 -6.02 9.50
N TRP A 564 -19.31 -6.73 10.62
CA TRP A 564 -18.70 -6.34 11.89
C TRP A 564 -18.48 -7.57 12.79
N ILE A 565 -17.75 -7.36 13.88
CA ILE A 565 -17.63 -8.33 14.98
C ILE A 565 -18.46 -7.81 16.16
N SER A 566 -19.47 -8.58 16.57
CA SER A 566 -20.36 -8.21 17.68
C SER A 566 -19.66 -8.33 19.03
N GLU A 567 -19.82 -7.30 19.87
CA GLU A 567 -19.39 -7.30 21.28
C GLU A 567 -20.35 -6.42 22.12
N PRO A 568 -20.43 -6.60 23.45
CA PRO A 568 -21.38 -5.87 24.30
C PRO A 568 -21.19 -4.34 24.29
N GLU A 569 -19.98 -3.87 24.00
CA GLU A 569 -19.63 -2.45 23.93
C GLU A 569 -19.92 -1.81 22.56
N ARG A 570 -20.46 -2.57 21.60
CA ARG A 570 -20.86 -2.02 20.30
C ARG A 570 -22.04 -1.04 20.43
N GLY A 571 -22.21 -0.19 19.42
CA GLY A 571 -23.36 0.71 19.34
C GLY A 571 -24.58 0.10 18.64
N ILE A 572 -25.62 0.93 18.48
CA ILE A 572 -26.80 0.62 17.65
C ILE A 572 -26.70 1.50 16.40
N MET A 573 -26.56 0.87 15.23
CA MET A 573 -26.19 1.53 13.99
C MET A 573 -27.41 1.83 13.12
N GLN A 574 -27.62 3.09 12.76
CA GLN A 574 -28.48 3.47 11.64
C GLN A 574 -27.63 3.63 10.38
N PHE A 575 -28.03 2.95 9.31
CA PHE A 575 -27.37 3.02 8.02
C PHE A 575 -28.17 3.86 7.02
N TYR A 576 -27.46 4.45 6.06
CA TYR A 576 -28.03 5.17 4.93
C TYR A 576 -27.26 4.85 3.66
N ILE A 577 -27.95 4.85 2.52
CA ILE A 577 -27.34 4.86 1.19
C ILE A 577 -27.80 6.12 0.47
N ASP A 578 -26.87 6.99 0.10
CA ASP A 578 -27.13 8.31 -0.51
C ASP A 578 -28.04 9.21 0.36
N ASN A 579 -27.77 9.22 1.67
CA ASN A 579 -28.57 9.91 2.71
C ASN A 579 -30.01 9.39 2.89
N GLU A 580 -30.40 8.31 2.23
CA GLU A 580 -31.69 7.65 2.45
C GLU A 580 -31.55 6.56 3.52
N ILE A 581 -32.42 6.59 4.53
CA ILE A 581 -32.45 5.59 5.62
C ILE A 581 -32.62 4.18 5.05
N THR A 582 -31.75 3.25 5.45
CA THR A 582 -31.88 1.83 5.11
C THR A 582 -32.28 1.02 6.33
N GLY A 583 -33.51 0.49 6.32
CA GLY A 583 -34.03 -0.34 7.39
C GLY A 583 -34.16 0.37 8.74
N ILE A 584 -34.43 -0.41 9.79
CA ILE A 584 -34.40 0.06 11.19
C ILE A 584 -32.98 -0.03 11.75
N PRO A 585 -32.65 0.71 12.83
CA PRO A 585 -31.35 0.60 13.48
C PRO A 585 -31.00 -0.83 13.88
N VAL A 586 -29.74 -1.23 13.62
CA VAL A 586 -29.21 -2.56 13.87
C VAL A 586 -28.42 -2.56 15.16
N ASP A 587 -28.78 -3.45 16.09
CA ASP A 587 -28.04 -3.65 17.33
C ASP A 587 -26.76 -4.45 17.05
N ALA A 588 -25.60 -3.81 17.02
CA ALA A 588 -24.33 -4.50 16.75
C ALA A 588 -23.76 -5.23 17.98
N ARG A 589 -24.46 -5.19 19.13
CA ARG A 589 -24.03 -5.85 20.37
C ARG A 589 -24.42 -7.31 20.45
N ILE A 590 -25.41 -7.71 19.66
CA ILE A 590 -26.01 -9.04 19.79
C ILE A 590 -25.16 -10.07 19.04
N TYR A 591 -24.78 -11.12 19.73
CA TYR A 591 -24.01 -12.22 19.15
C TYR A 591 -24.87 -13.02 18.17
N ALA A 592 -24.22 -13.69 17.22
CA ALA A 592 -24.90 -14.46 16.18
C ALA A 592 -25.84 -15.55 16.73
N THR A 593 -25.52 -16.11 17.92
CA THR A 593 -26.32 -17.12 18.62
C THR A 593 -27.63 -16.60 19.20
N ASP A 594 -27.86 -15.28 19.20
CA ASP A 594 -29.15 -14.71 19.64
C ASP A 594 -30.30 -15.25 18.77
N PRO A 595 -31.45 -15.66 19.35
CA PRO A 595 -32.58 -16.21 18.58
C PRO A 595 -33.13 -15.27 17.49
N ARG A 596 -32.91 -13.95 17.61
CA ARG A 596 -33.29 -12.96 16.58
C ARG A 596 -32.44 -13.08 15.32
N ILE A 597 -31.23 -13.61 15.42
CA ILE A 597 -30.31 -13.86 14.30
C ILE A 597 -30.43 -15.34 13.88
N GLY A 598 -30.26 -16.25 14.85
CA GLY A 598 -30.46 -17.68 14.67
C GLY A 598 -29.30 -18.39 13.97
N TYR A 599 -28.06 -18.00 14.26
CA TYR A 599 -26.86 -18.71 13.83
C TYR A 599 -26.82 -20.15 14.35
N VAL A 600 -26.41 -21.07 13.47
CA VAL A 600 -26.00 -22.43 13.83
C VAL A 600 -24.69 -22.73 13.12
N ASP A 601 -23.71 -23.26 13.87
CA ASP A 601 -22.43 -23.70 13.30
C ASP A 601 -22.68 -24.76 12.23
N ASP A 602 -22.01 -24.65 11.06
CA ASP A 602 -22.25 -25.58 9.95
C ASP A 602 -21.98 -27.03 10.35
N SER A 603 -21.00 -27.26 11.22
CA SER A 603 -20.67 -28.61 11.72
C SER A 603 -21.77 -29.24 12.58
N ALA A 604 -22.72 -28.43 13.07
CA ALA A 604 -23.89 -28.86 13.81
C ALA A 604 -25.13 -29.06 12.92
N THR A 605 -24.99 -28.96 11.59
CA THR A 605 -26.08 -29.13 10.61
C THR A 605 -25.80 -30.30 9.66
N GLU A 606 -26.86 -30.94 9.17
CA GLU A 606 -26.72 -32.06 8.21
C GLU A 606 -26.37 -31.58 6.79
N ASP A 607 -26.68 -30.33 6.45
CA ASP A 607 -26.54 -29.74 5.12
C ASP A 607 -25.37 -28.74 5.00
N ASN A 608 -24.44 -28.76 5.96
CA ASN A 608 -23.33 -27.81 6.07
C ASN A 608 -23.78 -26.34 6.06
N GLY A 609 -24.91 -26.05 6.69
CA GLY A 609 -25.37 -24.71 7.02
C GLY A 609 -26.29 -24.07 5.99
N VAL A 610 -26.65 -24.75 4.90
CA VAL A 610 -27.44 -24.16 3.79
C VAL A 610 -28.81 -23.65 4.26
N ALA A 611 -29.59 -24.48 4.96
CA ALA A 611 -30.90 -24.08 5.48
C ALA A 611 -30.79 -23.00 6.56
N ASN A 612 -29.72 -23.05 7.37
CA ASN A 612 -29.47 -22.04 8.39
C ASN A 612 -29.09 -20.69 7.78
N ASP A 613 -28.23 -20.67 6.76
CA ASP A 613 -27.84 -19.46 6.03
C ASP A 613 -29.08 -18.80 5.41
N LYS A 614 -29.99 -19.58 4.81
CA LYS A 614 -31.27 -19.09 4.29
C LYS A 614 -32.16 -18.51 5.39
N ALA A 615 -32.26 -19.19 6.53
CA ALA A 615 -33.04 -18.72 7.67
C ALA A 615 -32.49 -17.42 8.28
N MET A 616 -31.17 -17.31 8.42
CA MET A 616 -30.51 -16.07 8.85
C MET A 616 -30.74 -14.94 7.85
N LYS A 617 -30.58 -15.21 6.54
CA LYS A 617 -30.75 -14.20 5.48
C LYS A 617 -32.17 -13.66 5.44
N ASN A 618 -33.19 -14.49 5.68
CA ASN A 618 -34.58 -14.05 5.82
C ASN A 618 -34.79 -13.07 7.00
N ARG A 619 -33.87 -13.04 7.97
CA ARG A 619 -33.84 -12.08 9.08
C ARG A 619 -32.87 -10.91 8.84
N GLY A 620 -32.25 -10.84 7.66
CA GLY A 620 -31.28 -9.82 7.26
C GLY A 620 -29.83 -10.15 7.60
N TYR A 621 -29.53 -11.28 8.26
CA TYR A 621 -28.18 -11.62 8.72
C TYR A 621 -27.55 -12.70 7.85
N LEU A 622 -26.22 -12.69 7.74
CA LEU A 622 -25.45 -13.79 7.21
C LEU A 622 -24.24 -14.06 8.12
N LYS A 623 -23.73 -15.28 8.10
CA LYS A 623 -22.42 -15.61 8.67
C LYS A 623 -21.33 -14.83 7.95
N LEU A 624 -20.17 -14.62 8.59
CA LEU A 624 -18.95 -14.20 7.90
C LEU A 624 -18.65 -15.13 6.69
N PRO A 625 -17.83 -14.69 5.71
CA PRO A 625 -17.61 -15.46 4.49
C PRO A 625 -16.66 -16.64 4.72
N ILE A 626 -16.75 -17.62 3.82
CA ILE A 626 -15.82 -18.76 3.77
C ILE A 626 -14.46 -18.39 3.14
N SER A 627 -14.35 -17.21 2.52
CA SER A 627 -13.18 -16.80 1.73
C SER A 627 -11.93 -16.47 2.55
N TYR A 628 -12.04 -16.42 3.88
CA TYR A 628 -10.89 -16.27 4.76
C TYR A 628 -11.04 -17.10 6.03
N LYS A 629 -9.92 -17.29 6.72
CA LYS A 629 -9.83 -17.98 8.01
C LYS A 629 -9.49 -16.98 9.08
N ARG A 630 -9.96 -17.28 10.28
CA ARG A 630 -9.59 -16.58 11.50
C ARG A 630 -8.10 -16.72 11.79
N VAL A 631 -7.50 -15.66 12.33
CA VAL A 631 -6.07 -15.64 12.64
C VAL A 631 -5.80 -16.23 14.01
N VAL A 632 -6.69 -15.97 14.98
CA VAL A 632 -6.49 -16.35 16.39
C VAL A 632 -6.45 -17.88 16.55
N ASN A 633 -5.31 -18.39 17.03
CA ASN A 633 -5.07 -19.80 17.39
C ASN A 633 -5.31 -20.84 16.27
N GLY A 634 -5.04 -20.49 15.01
CA GLY A 634 -5.32 -21.38 13.87
C GLY A 634 -6.83 -21.60 13.70
N GLY A 635 -7.60 -20.55 13.97
CA GLY A 635 -9.05 -20.56 13.94
C GLY A 635 -9.60 -21.15 12.64
N GLY A 636 -10.76 -21.80 12.79
CA GLY A 636 -11.50 -22.36 11.66
C GLY A 636 -11.93 -21.30 10.64
N PRO A 637 -12.78 -21.67 9.67
CA PRO A 637 -13.28 -20.71 8.68
C PRO A 637 -14.01 -19.56 9.38
N ALA A 638 -13.90 -18.33 8.86
CA ALA A 638 -14.46 -17.15 9.53
C ALA A 638 -15.96 -17.28 9.79
N ARG A 639 -16.69 -17.95 8.90
CA ARG A 639 -18.11 -18.28 9.05
C ARG A 639 -18.48 -19.09 10.29
N ALA A 640 -17.53 -19.78 10.93
CA ALA A 640 -17.74 -20.51 12.18
C ALA A 640 -17.72 -19.60 13.42
N TYR A 641 -17.36 -18.32 13.26
CA TYR A 641 -17.27 -17.39 14.38
C TYR A 641 -18.61 -16.77 14.71
N ASN A 642 -19.14 -17.07 15.88
CA ASN A 642 -20.45 -16.60 16.34
C ASN A 642 -20.48 -15.13 16.83
N HIS A 643 -19.38 -14.39 16.78
CA HIS A 643 -19.40 -12.94 16.96
C HIS A 643 -19.49 -12.22 15.61
N GLY A 644 -18.95 -12.81 14.56
CA GLY A 644 -18.86 -12.18 13.26
C GLY A 644 -20.15 -12.28 12.47
N LEU A 645 -20.63 -11.13 11.97
CA LEU A 645 -21.86 -11.06 11.20
C LEU A 645 -21.66 -10.26 9.93
N ARG A 646 -22.42 -10.63 8.90
CA ARG A 646 -22.78 -9.76 7.80
C ARG A 646 -24.26 -9.42 7.89
N PHE A 647 -24.66 -8.28 7.34
CA PHE A 647 -26.05 -7.83 7.33
C PHE A 647 -26.44 -7.21 6.00
N VAL A 648 -27.63 -7.55 5.50
CA VAL A 648 -28.22 -6.98 4.29
C VAL A 648 -28.83 -5.62 4.63
N LEU A 649 -28.22 -4.54 4.13
CA LEU A 649 -28.74 -3.19 4.35
C LEU A 649 -29.95 -2.89 3.48
N THR A 650 -29.81 -3.15 2.18
CA THR A 650 -30.83 -2.83 1.18
C THR A 650 -30.51 -3.50 -0.16
N THR A 651 -31.47 -3.46 -1.07
CA THR A 651 -31.25 -3.71 -2.51
C THR A 651 -31.49 -2.41 -3.25
N LYS A 652 -30.47 -1.87 -3.93
CA LYS A 652 -30.53 -0.57 -4.61
C LYS A 652 -29.99 -0.66 -6.03
N TYR A 653 -30.58 0.11 -6.94
CA TYR A 653 -30.01 0.36 -8.25
C TYR A 653 -28.92 1.43 -8.11
N LEU A 654 -27.68 1.07 -8.44
CA LEU A 654 -26.54 1.97 -8.46
C LEU A 654 -26.32 2.46 -9.90
N THR A 655 -26.14 3.77 -10.05
CA THR A 655 -25.79 4.43 -11.31
C THR A 655 -24.27 4.62 -11.38
N ASP A 656 -23.79 5.28 -12.43
CA ASP A 656 -22.39 5.69 -12.56
C ASP A 656 -22.04 6.90 -11.66
N ASP A 657 -23.02 7.40 -10.88
CA ASP A 657 -22.83 8.49 -9.94
C ASP A 657 -22.02 8.05 -8.70
N VAL A 658 -21.52 9.03 -7.95
CA VAL A 658 -20.86 8.76 -6.67
C VAL A 658 -21.90 8.43 -5.61
N HIS A 659 -21.86 7.19 -5.12
CA HIS A 659 -22.72 6.72 -4.04
C HIS A 659 -22.01 6.75 -2.69
N TRP A 660 -22.79 6.87 -1.61
CA TRP A 660 -22.25 6.96 -0.24
C TRP A 660 -22.97 6.00 0.70
N ILE A 661 -22.19 5.34 1.57
CA ILE A 661 -22.70 4.59 2.71
C ILE A 661 -22.44 5.38 4.00
N ARG A 662 -23.49 5.77 4.70
CA ARG A 662 -23.41 6.51 5.97
C ARG A 662 -23.77 5.60 7.14
N ILE A 663 -23.00 5.71 8.21
CA ILE A 663 -23.12 4.94 9.44
C ILE A 663 -23.24 5.93 10.60
N LYS A 664 -24.32 5.82 11.35
CA LYS A 664 -24.60 6.67 12.50
C LYS A 664 -24.84 5.83 13.73
N ASN A 665 -24.18 6.17 14.84
CA ASN A 665 -24.57 5.64 16.13
C ASN A 665 -25.84 6.33 16.61
N VAL A 666 -26.88 5.54 16.93
CA VAL A 666 -28.13 6.04 17.53
C VAL A 666 -28.30 5.59 18.98
N ASN A 667 -27.25 4.99 19.55
CA ASN A 667 -27.20 4.66 20.96
C ASN A 667 -26.89 5.92 21.79
N GLU A 668 -27.57 6.11 22.92
CA GLU A 668 -27.35 7.23 23.85
C GLU A 668 -26.12 7.01 24.77
N ASN A 669 -25.40 5.90 24.61
CA ASN A 669 -24.21 5.58 25.42
C ASN A 669 -22.92 6.15 24.79
N GLU A 670 -22.36 7.18 25.43
CA GLU A 670 -21.12 7.88 25.06
C GLU A 670 -19.90 6.96 24.90
N GLY A 671 -19.89 5.78 25.53
CA GLY A 671 -18.77 4.82 25.46
C GLY A 671 -18.85 3.79 24.33
N SER A 672 -19.89 3.80 23.51
CA SER A 672 -20.10 2.76 22.49
C SER A 672 -19.26 2.97 21.22
N TYR A 673 -18.89 1.88 20.56
CA TYR A 673 -18.09 1.90 19.35
C TYR A 673 -18.59 0.96 18.26
N PHE A 674 -18.07 1.10 17.04
CA PHE A 674 -18.38 0.20 15.94
C PHE A 674 -17.13 -0.09 15.14
N ASN A 675 -16.74 -1.37 15.09
CA ASN A 675 -15.76 -1.82 14.12
C ASN A 675 -16.48 -2.22 12.84
N HIS A 676 -15.90 -1.84 11.71
CA HIS A 676 -16.38 -2.19 10.39
C HIS A 676 -15.19 -2.59 9.54
N ASP A 677 -15.34 -3.71 8.84
CA ASP A 677 -14.24 -4.39 8.17
C ASP A 677 -14.39 -4.25 6.65
N TYR A 678 -15.50 -4.73 6.08
CA TYR A 678 -15.78 -4.62 4.65
C TYR A 678 -17.25 -4.35 4.31
N VAL A 679 -17.45 -3.81 3.11
CA VAL A 679 -18.73 -3.75 2.41
C VAL A 679 -18.77 -4.82 1.32
N GLU A 680 -19.96 -5.39 1.08
CA GLU A 680 -20.20 -6.25 -0.09
C GLU A 680 -21.23 -5.61 -1.02
N LEU A 681 -20.91 -5.56 -2.31
CA LEU A 681 -21.85 -5.23 -3.37
C LEU A 681 -22.11 -6.51 -4.16
N VAL A 682 -23.35 -7.01 -4.11
CA VAL A 682 -23.73 -8.29 -4.74
C VAL A 682 -24.76 -8.05 -5.84
N PRO A 683 -24.38 -8.20 -7.12
CA PRO A 683 -25.32 -8.09 -8.24
C PRO A 683 -26.52 -9.04 -8.05
N ILE A 684 -27.73 -8.58 -8.36
CA ILE A 684 -28.94 -9.42 -8.26
C ILE A 684 -28.88 -10.69 -9.13
N SER A 685 -28.12 -10.65 -10.24
CA SER A 685 -27.83 -11.80 -11.10
C SER A 685 -27.11 -12.91 -10.34
N TRP A 686 -26.26 -12.54 -9.37
CA TRP A 686 -25.50 -13.47 -8.55
C TRP A 686 -26.31 -14.07 -7.40
N LEU A 687 -27.25 -13.32 -6.81
CA LEU A 687 -28.05 -13.77 -5.66
C LEU A 687 -28.77 -15.10 -5.90
N ARG A 688 -29.20 -15.36 -7.15
CA ARG A 688 -29.85 -16.62 -7.54
C ARG A 688 -28.96 -17.86 -7.36
N ARG A 689 -27.63 -17.67 -7.30
CA ARG A 689 -26.63 -18.72 -7.11
C ARG A 689 -26.20 -18.89 -5.65
N GLU A 690 -26.56 -17.96 -4.76
CA GLU A 690 -26.18 -18.06 -3.35
C GLU A 690 -26.90 -19.20 -2.61
N ASP A 691 -28.12 -19.54 -3.05
CA ASP A 691 -28.94 -20.64 -2.52
C ASP A 691 -28.41 -22.04 -2.90
N LEU A 692 -27.39 -22.12 -3.77
CA LEU A 692 -26.75 -23.38 -4.14
C LEU A 692 -25.91 -23.95 -2.99
N THR A 693 -25.95 -25.26 -2.80
CA THR A 693 -25.07 -26.01 -1.88
C THR A 693 -23.60 -25.82 -2.26
N ILE A 694 -22.68 -26.11 -1.32
CA ILE A 694 -21.23 -26.07 -1.61
C ILE A 694 -20.86 -27.01 -2.76
N GLU A 695 -21.56 -28.15 -2.88
CA GLU A 695 -21.33 -29.11 -3.96
C GLU A 695 -21.88 -28.60 -5.31
N GLU A 696 -23.07 -27.99 -5.33
CA GLU A 696 -23.62 -27.33 -6.53
C GLU A 696 -22.81 -26.09 -6.96
N LYS A 697 -22.12 -25.44 -6.03
CA LYS A 697 -21.17 -24.35 -6.35
C LYS A 697 -19.82 -24.86 -6.87
N ARG A 698 -19.49 -26.14 -6.64
CA ARG A 698 -18.24 -26.78 -7.11
C ARG A 698 -18.40 -27.42 -8.48
N GLN A 699 -19.59 -27.93 -8.80
CA GLN A 699 -20.00 -28.40 -10.12
C GLN A 699 -20.24 -27.22 -11.06
#